data_AF-A0AAD9G393-F1
#
_entry.id   AF-A0AAD9G393-F1
#
_cell.length_a   1.000
_cell.length_b   1.000
_cell.length_c   1.000
_cell.angle_alpha   90.00
_cell.angle_beta   90.00
_cell.angle_gamma   90.00
#
_symmetry.space_group_name_H-M   'P 1'
#
loop_
_entity.id
_entity.type
_entity.pdbx_description
1 polymer ?
#
loop_
_entity_poly.entity_id
_entity_poly.type
_entity_poly.pdbx_seq_one_letter_code
_entity_poly.pdbx_strand_id
1 'polypeptide(L)'
;MAHEKMMLLGTADARYKEVQRSRRHLLLAVVGLLAAPVLLLATVFMGKDPVVPVATEIATNPLPTLNMRTDPSNLLAQCDEKFFTQTLDHFDVGAPTYQQRYFVCDNHFKPGGVMFFYVGNEADVELYLNHTGLMWENADEFGAMLVFAEHRYFGKSVPFGKDVTKHMKYLSTEQALADFAVLITHLKTEWKRDIPVIGFGGSYGGMLGSWFRMKYPHIIDGVIAGSAPILSFLGDEVPLDKGSFERIVTFDASEKAGSAPNCVPNIRRVWPTMKRLGKTEHGRKELKKALSLCDSAKVKAEKDVDEVMEWAKSAFDYMAMGNYPYPSSYIMNGVSVLPAYPIRVACSYVAENFAEDDDIGLLSAFSKSLGVYYNSTEDQACYELSAPSNESAMDSDFWDYIFCSEIYQPQNVDGVNDMFWPVAWNFTADNENCKSEWGVEIRPLWATTQYGGRKALKAASNIVFSNGNYDPWSGTGVLKSYSDSVVALSVEGGAHHLDLMFSNKLDTPSVLAVREAEKQHMHKWAREFYQRKATIEKCKEKKNPSLCLTMWMVRVPTIKAVLVVSTMLLLAFQYLSTFASQDVPIEDYSFISAGATSTNLVAQCDEKFFTQTLDHFDVGAPTYQQRYFVCDNHFKPGGVMFFYVGNEADVELYLNHTGLMWENADEFGAMLVFAEHRYFGKSVPFGKDVTKHMKYLSTEQALADFAVLITHLKTEWKRDIPVIGFGGSYGGMLGSWFRMKYPHIIDGVIAASAPILSYFGDEVVHDLGGYSQVTTFDASPAAGSAENCVPNVRRAWPAMKKLWKSNDGCRKLKQALSLCENTSLESEEDVDKLMEWAKDAFDSMAMGNYPYPSSYIMNGVSVLPAYPVRVACSHIQGTFDDTVEGEFELLQAFSKAIGVYYNSTTDKECYQLTAPSPEDAANSNFWDYIYCAELYGPTTTDGVKDMFWSAPWNFTKDNASCYAEWKIDARIAWPTIHYGGRRFLKVASNIVFSNGNYDPCSATGVLKNYSDSVVAVHIEGGAHHLDLMFSNPLDPEPLKNARATEIRHMHKWAKAFYAHKMLLDPERL
;
A
#
# COMPACT_ATOMS: atom_id res chain seq x y z
N MET A 1 64.51 -3.83 -62.85
CA MET A 1 64.37 -4.15 -64.29
C MET A 1 63.69 -5.50 -64.37
N ALA A 2 62.57 -5.69 -65.04
CA ALA A 2 61.67 -4.79 -65.73
C ALA A 2 60.35 -5.59 -65.84
N HIS A 3 59.26 -4.85 -66.03
CA HIS A 3 58.21 -5.13 -67.01
C HIS A 3 57.80 -6.57 -67.33
N GLU A 4 56.54 -6.91 -67.53
CA GLU A 4 55.27 -6.22 -67.67
C GLU A 4 54.39 -7.37 -68.13
N LYS A 5 53.18 -7.48 -67.58
CA LYS A 5 51.99 -7.43 -68.43
C LYS A 5 50.77 -7.26 -67.54
N MET A 6 50.42 -5.98 -67.44
CA MET A 6 49.07 -5.43 -67.31
C MET A 6 47.96 -6.43 -67.71
N MET A 7 47.00 -6.62 -66.80
CA MET A 7 45.62 -6.13 -66.93
C MET A 7 44.79 -6.88 -67.99
N LEU A 8 43.65 -7.48 -67.70
CA LEU A 8 42.52 -6.99 -66.93
C LEU A 8 41.57 -8.17 -66.59
N LEU A 9 40.86 -7.98 -65.48
CA LEU A 9 39.50 -8.46 -65.21
C LEU A 9 39.30 -9.97 -65.00
N GLY A 10 39.07 -10.29 -63.73
CA GLY A 10 37.70 -10.63 -63.36
C GLY A 10 37.41 -12.11 -63.21
N THR A 11 37.23 -12.49 -61.95
CA THR A 11 36.28 -13.52 -61.49
C THR A 11 36.52 -14.95 -61.98
N ALA A 12 37.18 -15.76 -61.16
CA ALA A 12 36.69 -17.10 -60.77
C ALA A 12 37.79 -17.93 -60.08
N ASP A 13 38.22 -17.54 -58.87
CA ASP A 13 38.90 -18.54 -57.99
C ASP A 13 38.75 -18.30 -56.48
N ALA A 14 37.64 -17.67 -56.07
CA ALA A 14 37.20 -17.68 -54.67
C ALA A 14 35.97 -18.60 -54.44
N ARG A 15 35.34 -19.10 -55.52
CA ARG A 15 34.16 -19.98 -55.46
C ARG A 15 34.47 -21.44 -55.14
N TYR A 16 35.74 -21.85 -55.04
CA TYR A 16 36.09 -23.26 -54.78
C TYR A 16 36.23 -23.59 -53.28
N LYS A 17 36.35 -22.60 -52.38
CA LYS A 17 36.43 -22.84 -50.92
C LYS A 17 35.11 -22.63 -50.16
N GLU A 18 34.10 -22.01 -50.77
CA GLU A 18 32.77 -21.83 -50.18
C GLU A 18 31.87 -23.08 -50.30
N VAL A 19 32.06 -23.92 -51.33
CA VAL A 19 31.20 -25.10 -51.55
C VAL A 19 31.52 -26.26 -50.58
N GLN A 20 32.75 -26.36 -50.06
CA GLN A 20 33.11 -27.38 -49.06
C GLN A 20 32.67 -27.05 -47.63
N ARG A 21 32.54 -25.76 -47.28
CA ARG A 21 32.09 -25.33 -45.95
C ARG A 21 30.56 -25.41 -45.81
N SER A 22 29.84 -25.09 -46.89
CA SER A 22 28.38 -25.21 -46.96
C SER A 22 27.88 -26.66 -46.82
N ARG A 23 28.59 -27.65 -47.38
CA ARG A 23 28.22 -29.08 -47.22
C ARG A 23 28.37 -29.62 -45.80
N ARG A 24 29.27 -29.09 -44.97
CA ARG A 24 29.39 -29.49 -43.54
C ARG A 24 28.31 -28.85 -42.66
N HIS A 25 27.92 -27.62 -42.95
CA HIS A 25 26.83 -26.95 -42.22
C HIS A 25 25.45 -27.49 -42.62
N LEU A 26 25.25 -27.90 -43.88
CA LEU A 26 24.02 -28.56 -44.32
C LEU A 26 23.88 -29.99 -43.77
N LEU A 27 24.98 -30.76 -43.64
CA LEU A 27 24.93 -32.09 -43.00
C LEU A 27 24.64 -32.00 -41.48
N LEU A 28 25.20 -30.99 -40.80
CA LEU A 28 24.91 -30.74 -39.38
C LEU A 28 23.49 -30.20 -39.15
N ALA A 29 22.96 -29.40 -40.08
CA ALA A 29 21.57 -28.94 -40.05
C ALA A 29 20.58 -30.07 -40.33
N VAL A 30 20.87 -31.00 -41.25
CA VAL A 30 20.00 -32.16 -41.55
C VAL A 30 20.04 -33.21 -40.44
N VAL A 31 21.18 -33.42 -39.78
CA VAL A 31 21.27 -34.29 -38.58
C VAL A 31 20.55 -33.64 -37.38
N GLY A 32 20.59 -32.31 -37.24
CA GLY A 32 19.81 -31.58 -36.23
C GLY A 32 18.30 -31.56 -36.48
N LEU A 33 17.88 -31.44 -37.75
CA LEU A 33 16.47 -31.43 -38.17
C LEU A 33 15.82 -32.84 -38.18
N LEU A 34 16.61 -33.91 -38.20
CA LEU A 34 16.12 -35.29 -38.05
C LEU A 34 16.24 -35.84 -36.61
N ALA A 35 17.04 -35.21 -35.74
CA ALA A 35 17.13 -35.59 -34.33
C ALA A 35 16.11 -34.87 -33.42
N ALA A 36 15.61 -33.70 -33.84
CA ALA A 36 14.59 -32.96 -33.10
C ALA A 36 13.21 -33.67 -33.04
N PRO A 37 12.72 -34.36 -34.09
CA PRO A 37 11.45 -35.08 -34.01
C PRO A 37 11.57 -36.42 -33.26
N VAL A 38 12.75 -37.06 -33.24
CA VAL A 38 12.96 -38.35 -32.56
C VAL A 38 13.15 -38.18 -31.04
N LEU A 39 13.70 -37.05 -30.59
CA LEU A 39 13.73 -36.69 -29.15
C LEU A 39 12.44 -36.04 -28.64
N LEU A 40 11.59 -35.49 -29.52
CA LEU A 40 10.23 -35.06 -29.15
C LEU A 40 9.18 -36.19 -29.24
N LEU A 41 9.44 -37.28 -29.97
CA LEU A 41 8.59 -38.48 -29.94
C LEU A 41 8.97 -39.47 -28.84
N ALA A 42 10.20 -39.43 -28.33
CA ALA A 42 10.64 -40.22 -27.17
C ALA A 42 10.21 -39.62 -25.81
N THR A 43 9.76 -38.36 -25.78
CA THR A 43 9.15 -37.72 -24.60
C THR A 43 7.62 -37.72 -24.63
N VAL A 44 7.00 -38.21 -25.71
CA VAL A 44 5.55 -38.36 -25.85
C VAL A 44 5.06 -39.81 -25.63
N PHE A 45 5.98 -40.78 -25.42
CA PHE A 45 5.64 -42.20 -25.23
C PHE A 45 6.39 -42.94 -24.11
N MET A 46 6.82 -42.25 -23.05
CA MET A 46 7.04 -42.88 -21.72
C MET A 46 6.74 -41.84 -20.64
N GLY A 47 5.78 -42.14 -19.76
CA GLY A 47 5.30 -41.23 -18.71
C GLY A 47 3.78 -41.04 -18.65
N LYS A 48 2.98 -42.00 -19.13
CA LYS A 48 1.64 -42.24 -18.57
C LYS A 48 1.75 -43.42 -17.62
N ASP A 49 1.80 -43.12 -16.33
CA ASP A 49 1.39 -44.06 -15.29
C ASP A 49 0.30 -43.40 -14.44
N PRO A 50 -0.65 -44.19 -13.92
CA PRO A 50 -2.00 -43.72 -13.61
C PRO A 50 -2.06 -42.95 -12.29
N VAL A 51 -3.03 -42.03 -12.23
CA VAL A 51 -3.58 -41.55 -10.97
C VAL A 51 -4.12 -42.76 -10.20
N VAL A 52 -3.40 -43.15 -9.15
CA VAL A 52 -3.84 -44.11 -8.12
C VAL A 52 -3.68 -43.40 -6.77
N PRO A 53 -4.63 -43.55 -5.83
CA PRO A 53 -4.71 -42.73 -4.64
C PRO A 53 -3.50 -43.00 -3.74
N VAL A 54 -2.97 -41.96 -3.11
CA VAL A 54 -1.98 -42.12 -2.04
C VAL A 54 -2.70 -42.71 -0.84
N ALA A 55 -2.76 -44.04 -0.79
CA ALA A 55 -2.95 -44.78 0.44
C ALA A 55 -1.62 -44.74 1.21
N THR A 56 -1.68 -44.19 2.41
CA THR A 56 -0.60 -44.10 3.37
C THR A 56 -0.27 -45.48 3.95
N GLU A 57 0.88 -46.06 3.59
CA GLU A 57 1.49 -47.09 4.43
C GLU A 57 2.22 -46.42 5.59
N ILE A 58 1.60 -46.55 6.77
CA ILE A 58 2.09 -46.11 8.07
C ILE A 58 3.28 -46.98 8.45
N ALA A 59 4.49 -46.41 8.39
CA ALA A 59 5.63 -46.96 9.10
C ALA A 59 5.44 -46.67 10.60
N THR A 60 4.97 -47.68 11.33
CA THR A 60 4.86 -47.68 12.80
C THR A 60 6.26 -47.61 13.43
N ASN A 61 6.69 -46.40 13.80
CA ASN A 61 7.66 -46.23 14.88
C ASN A 61 7.11 -45.14 15.82
N PRO A 62 6.95 -45.43 17.12
CA PRO A 62 6.36 -44.49 18.05
C PRO A 62 7.32 -43.31 18.26
N LEU A 63 6.92 -42.14 17.79
CA LEU A 63 7.52 -40.88 18.24
C LEU A 63 7.29 -40.73 19.74
N PRO A 64 8.28 -40.23 20.51
CA PRO A 64 8.16 -40.11 21.94
C PRO A 64 7.03 -39.14 22.27
N THR A 65 5.99 -39.66 22.91
CA THR A 65 4.91 -38.88 23.51
C THR A 65 5.53 -37.96 24.57
N LEU A 66 5.75 -36.69 24.20
CA LEU A 66 5.97 -35.65 25.19
C LEU A 66 4.62 -35.44 25.89
N ASN A 67 4.45 -36.07 27.04
CA ASN A 67 3.34 -35.81 27.94
C ASN A 67 3.47 -34.38 28.49
N MET A 68 3.04 -33.38 27.73
CA MET A 68 2.69 -32.09 28.31
C MET A 68 1.36 -32.27 29.04
N ARG A 69 1.41 -32.17 30.38
CA ARG A 69 0.22 -31.99 31.21
C ARG A 69 -0.47 -30.70 30.78
N THR A 70 -1.56 -30.80 30.04
CA THR A 70 -2.50 -29.71 29.84
C THR A 70 -3.43 -29.65 31.04
N ASP A 71 -2.92 -29.12 32.16
CA ASP A 71 -3.78 -28.33 33.03
C ASP A 71 -3.80 -26.93 32.38
N PRO A 72 -4.93 -26.22 32.26
CA PRO A 72 -4.92 -24.83 31.81
C PRO A 72 -4.17 -24.02 32.87
N SER A 73 -2.85 -24.00 32.78
CA SER A 73 -2.01 -23.03 33.45
C SER A 73 -2.60 -21.68 33.11
N ASN A 74 -2.85 -20.84 34.11
CA ASN A 74 -3.31 -19.47 33.92
C ASN A 74 -2.36 -18.76 32.92
N LEU A 75 -2.71 -18.77 31.62
CA LEU A 75 -1.84 -18.27 30.55
C LEU A 75 -1.59 -16.77 30.73
N LEU A 76 -2.61 -16.07 31.24
CA LEU A 76 -2.49 -14.67 31.66
C LEU A 76 -1.40 -14.48 32.72
N ALA A 77 -1.19 -15.42 33.64
CA ALA A 77 -0.10 -15.34 34.62
C ALA A 77 1.29 -15.52 34.01
N GLN A 78 1.38 -15.92 32.73
CA GLN A 78 2.64 -16.01 31.98
C GLN A 78 2.91 -14.75 31.13
N CYS A 79 2.02 -13.76 31.18
CA CYS A 79 2.08 -12.56 30.37
C CYS A 79 2.04 -11.30 31.23
N ASP A 80 2.71 -10.25 30.76
CA ASP A 80 2.56 -8.91 31.29
C ASP A 80 1.42 -8.19 30.55
N GLU A 81 0.37 -7.77 31.28
CA GLU A 81 -0.61 -6.80 30.78
C GLU A 81 0.04 -5.41 30.70
N LYS A 82 -0.01 -4.78 29.53
CA LYS A 82 0.59 -3.47 29.26
C LYS A 82 -0.39 -2.57 28.51
N PHE A 83 -0.11 -1.28 28.55
CA PHE A 83 -0.84 -0.27 27.80
C PHE A 83 0.11 0.62 27.03
N PHE A 84 -0.23 0.90 25.77
CA PHE A 84 0.47 1.81 24.89
C PHE A 84 -0.35 3.07 24.69
N THR A 85 0.28 4.25 24.84
CA THR A 85 -0.38 5.52 24.52
C THR A 85 -0.44 5.67 23.01
N GLN A 86 -1.64 5.54 22.48
CA GLN A 86 -1.92 5.46 21.06
C GLN A 86 -2.60 6.73 20.56
N THR A 87 -2.34 7.12 19.31
CA THR A 87 -3.06 8.21 18.66
C THR A 87 -4.49 7.77 18.37
N LEU A 88 -5.47 8.60 18.74
CA LEU A 88 -6.87 8.30 18.53
C LEU A 88 -7.23 8.26 17.03
N ASP A 89 -6.75 9.25 16.29
CA ASP A 89 -6.96 9.37 14.85
C ASP A 89 -5.61 9.48 14.14
N HIS A 90 -5.20 8.41 13.49
CA HIS A 90 -3.92 8.34 12.79
C HIS A 90 -3.88 9.25 11.56
N PHE A 91 -5.03 9.62 11.03
CA PHE A 91 -5.19 10.41 9.82
C PHE A 91 -5.51 11.90 10.13
N ASP A 92 -5.41 12.30 11.40
CA ASP A 92 -5.38 13.68 11.88
C ASP A 92 -4.14 13.88 12.77
N VAL A 93 -3.19 14.72 12.33
CA VAL A 93 -1.93 14.97 13.07
C VAL A 93 -2.15 15.55 14.47
N GLY A 94 -3.22 16.33 14.66
CA GLY A 94 -3.54 16.98 15.94
C GLY A 94 -4.40 16.14 16.87
N ALA A 95 -4.63 14.87 16.54
CA ALA A 95 -5.54 14.02 17.29
C ALA A 95 -5.09 13.77 18.74
N PRO A 96 -6.03 13.65 19.70
CA PRO A 96 -5.70 13.26 21.06
C PRO A 96 -5.25 11.80 21.11
N THR A 97 -4.86 11.33 22.30
CA THR A 97 -4.40 9.96 22.53
C THR A 97 -5.37 9.16 23.41
N TYR A 98 -5.26 7.84 23.37
CA TYR A 98 -5.93 6.90 24.26
C TYR A 98 -4.98 5.76 24.67
N GLN A 99 -5.38 4.92 25.63
CA GLN A 99 -4.57 3.76 26.04
C GLN A 99 -5.05 2.49 25.33
N GLN A 100 -4.20 1.93 24.46
CA GLN A 100 -4.42 0.62 23.84
C GLN A 100 -3.79 -0.47 24.71
N ARG A 101 -4.57 -1.48 25.10
CA ARG A 101 -4.09 -2.64 25.86
C ARG A 101 -3.38 -3.62 24.95
N TYR A 102 -2.33 -4.26 25.48
CA TYR A 102 -1.72 -5.44 24.87
C TYR A 102 -1.07 -6.33 25.94
N PHE A 103 -0.92 -7.61 25.64
CA PHE A 103 -0.18 -8.55 26.48
C PHE A 103 1.15 -8.91 25.83
N VAL A 104 2.19 -9.11 26.65
CA VAL A 104 3.49 -9.64 26.23
C VAL A 104 3.81 -10.89 27.02
N CYS A 105 4.03 -12.00 26.33
CA CYS A 105 4.39 -13.28 26.93
C CYS A 105 5.74 -13.73 26.32
N ASP A 106 6.85 -13.49 27.02
CA ASP A 106 8.20 -13.64 26.48
C ASP A 106 9.03 -14.77 27.11
N ASN A 107 8.39 -15.62 27.92
CA ASN A 107 9.03 -16.78 28.57
C ASN A 107 9.72 -17.74 27.58
N HIS A 108 9.26 -17.77 26.32
CA HIS A 108 9.79 -18.61 25.26
C HIS A 108 10.82 -17.90 24.37
N PHE A 109 11.03 -16.59 24.57
CA PHE A 109 11.80 -15.77 23.65
C PHE A 109 13.29 -16.11 23.68
N LYS A 110 13.89 -16.29 22.50
CA LYS A 110 15.32 -16.59 22.32
C LYS A 110 15.95 -15.61 21.32
N PRO A 111 17.24 -15.26 21.46
CA PRO A 111 17.95 -14.49 20.43
C PRO A 111 17.85 -15.18 19.06
N GLY A 112 17.49 -14.43 18.02
CA GLY A 112 17.23 -15.00 16.69
C GLY A 112 15.82 -15.60 16.53
N GLY A 113 14.94 -15.45 17.52
CA GLY A 113 13.54 -15.89 17.46
C GLY A 113 12.63 -14.93 16.68
N VAL A 114 11.33 -15.02 16.94
CA VAL A 114 10.28 -14.26 16.21
C VAL A 114 9.36 -13.51 17.17
N MET A 115 8.60 -12.55 16.67
CA MET A 115 7.42 -12.02 17.34
C MET A 115 6.18 -12.69 16.74
N PHE A 116 5.44 -13.45 17.54
CA PHE A 116 4.09 -13.88 17.21
C PHE A 116 3.12 -12.79 17.67
N PHE A 117 2.38 -12.21 16.73
CA PHE A 117 1.52 -11.07 16.98
C PHE A 117 0.07 -11.44 16.69
N TYR A 118 -0.78 -11.52 17.71
CA TYR A 118 -2.21 -11.67 17.51
C TYR A 118 -2.81 -10.33 17.12
N VAL A 119 -3.52 -10.32 15.99
CA VAL A 119 -4.21 -9.15 15.45
C VAL A 119 -5.60 -9.11 16.09
N GLY A 120 -5.70 -8.38 17.21
CA GLY A 120 -6.93 -8.28 18.00
C GLY A 120 -8.14 -7.86 17.19
N ASN A 121 -9.30 -8.39 17.56
CA ASN A 121 -10.55 -8.25 16.83
C ASN A 121 -11.71 -7.94 17.79
N GLU A 122 -12.93 -8.37 17.48
CA GLU A 122 -14.22 -7.92 18.04
C GLU A 122 -14.58 -8.43 19.44
N ALA A 123 -13.59 -8.54 20.35
CA ALA A 123 -13.83 -8.89 21.76
C ALA A 123 -12.65 -8.48 22.66
N ASP A 124 -12.81 -8.69 23.97
CA ASP A 124 -11.71 -8.65 24.93
C ASP A 124 -10.56 -9.58 24.49
N VAL A 125 -9.34 -9.05 24.43
CA VAL A 125 -8.18 -9.78 23.92
C VAL A 125 -7.80 -11.00 24.76
N GLU A 126 -8.21 -11.07 26.02
CA GLU A 126 -7.99 -12.22 26.90
C GLU A 126 -8.68 -13.49 26.36
N LEU A 127 -9.80 -13.35 25.65
CA LEU A 127 -10.45 -14.47 24.96
C LEU A 127 -9.48 -15.11 23.95
N TYR A 128 -8.84 -14.28 23.12
CA TYR A 128 -7.94 -14.78 22.07
C TYR A 128 -6.63 -15.32 22.65
N LEU A 129 -6.11 -14.69 23.71
CA LEU A 129 -4.95 -15.18 24.44
C LEU A 129 -5.18 -16.60 24.97
N ASN A 130 -6.37 -16.87 25.49
CA ASN A 130 -6.72 -18.16 26.08
C ASN A 130 -7.13 -19.24 25.07
N HIS A 131 -7.43 -18.88 23.82
CA HIS A 131 -7.92 -19.82 22.81
C HIS A 131 -7.00 -20.04 21.61
N THR A 132 -6.05 -19.13 21.33
CA THR A 132 -5.13 -19.22 20.18
C THR A 132 -3.94 -20.13 20.47
N GLY A 133 -4.21 -21.43 20.63
CA GLY A 133 -3.20 -22.44 20.96
C GLY A 133 -2.07 -22.58 19.95
N LEU A 134 -2.32 -22.32 18.65
CA LEU A 134 -1.29 -22.40 17.62
C LEU A 134 -0.07 -21.51 17.92
N MET A 135 -0.29 -20.32 18.50
CA MET A 135 0.81 -19.43 18.91
C MET A 135 1.60 -20.02 20.09
N TRP A 136 0.89 -20.52 21.11
CA TRP A 136 1.48 -21.05 22.33
C TRP A 136 2.27 -22.34 22.08
N GLU A 137 1.71 -23.28 21.34
CA GLU A 137 2.31 -24.60 21.09
C GLU A 137 3.57 -24.51 20.23
N ASN A 138 3.70 -23.46 19.42
CA ASN A 138 4.87 -23.23 18.57
C ASN A 138 5.89 -22.24 19.18
N ALA A 139 5.58 -21.62 20.33
CA ALA A 139 6.40 -20.56 20.91
C ALA A 139 7.87 -21.00 21.16
N ASP A 140 8.06 -22.16 21.78
CA ASP A 140 9.38 -22.67 22.14
C ASP A 140 10.26 -23.00 20.93
N GLU A 141 9.67 -23.58 19.89
CA GLU A 141 10.34 -23.99 18.66
C GLU A 141 10.85 -22.76 17.89
N PHE A 142 10.04 -21.70 17.85
CA PHE A 142 10.40 -20.45 17.17
C PHE A 142 11.20 -19.49 18.04
N GLY A 143 11.40 -19.81 19.32
CA GLY A 143 11.97 -18.87 20.29
C GLY A 143 11.15 -17.58 20.35
N ALA A 144 9.82 -17.70 20.28
CA ALA A 144 8.91 -16.61 20.03
C ALA A 144 8.66 -15.76 21.28
N MET A 145 8.45 -14.48 21.05
CA MET A 145 7.75 -13.59 21.97
C MET A 145 6.32 -13.43 21.45
N LEU A 146 5.34 -13.64 22.33
CA LEU A 146 3.93 -13.53 21.98
C LEU A 146 3.43 -12.14 22.38
N VAL A 147 2.77 -11.48 21.46
CA VAL A 147 2.12 -10.18 21.67
C VAL A 147 0.67 -10.30 21.26
N PHE A 148 -0.25 -10.05 22.19
CA PHE A 148 -1.69 -10.00 21.92
C PHE A 148 -2.13 -8.54 22.02
N ALA A 149 -2.30 -7.87 20.88
CA ALA A 149 -2.74 -6.48 20.84
C ALA A 149 -4.28 -6.43 20.82
N GLU A 150 -4.88 -5.62 21.69
CA GLU A 150 -6.32 -5.45 21.70
C GLU A 150 -6.76 -4.45 20.62
N HIS A 151 -7.92 -4.73 20.02
CA HIS A 151 -8.55 -3.83 19.07
C HIS A 151 -9.10 -2.60 19.81
N ARG A 152 -8.99 -1.41 19.20
CA ARG A 152 -9.65 -0.21 19.71
C ARG A 152 -11.15 -0.45 19.92
N TYR A 153 -11.75 0.17 20.92
CA TYR A 153 -13.16 0.03 21.33
C TYR A 153 -13.52 -1.27 22.07
N PHE A 154 -12.73 -2.33 21.96
CA PHE A 154 -13.03 -3.61 22.63
C PHE A 154 -12.23 -3.79 23.93
N GLY A 155 -12.75 -4.62 24.83
CA GLY A 155 -12.12 -4.93 26.11
C GLY A 155 -11.83 -3.69 26.97
N LYS A 156 -10.55 -3.44 27.26
CA LYS A 156 -10.09 -2.26 28.03
C LYS A 156 -9.54 -1.15 27.14
N SER A 157 -9.50 -1.34 25.83
CA SER A 157 -8.97 -0.38 24.85
C SER A 157 -10.05 0.57 24.33
N VAL A 158 -10.84 1.14 25.25
CA VAL A 158 -12.06 1.89 24.94
C VAL A 158 -11.79 3.40 25.02
N PRO A 159 -11.68 4.11 23.88
CA PRO A 159 -11.60 5.56 23.89
C PRO A 159 -12.86 6.15 24.53
N PHE A 160 -12.75 7.26 25.27
CA PHE A 160 -13.89 7.98 25.87
C PHE A 160 -14.69 7.24 26.96
N GLY A 161 -14.29 6.02 27.36
CA GLY A 161 -14.95 5.28 28.44
C GLY A 161 -16.44 5.07 28.17
N LYS A 162 -17.32 5.48 29.10
CA LYS A 162 -18.77 5.22 29.01
C LYS A 162 -19.48 5.96 27.87
N ASP A 163 -18.88 7.01 27.32
CA ASP A 163 -19.46 7.79 26.22
C ASP A 163 -18.98 7.30 24.85
N VAL A 164 -18.27 6.16 24.77
CA VAL A 164 -17.68 5.63 23.53
C VAL A 164 -18.67 5.51 22.36
N THR A 165 -19.92 5.11 22.61
CA THR A 165 -20.96 4.97 21.58
C THR A 165 -21.40 6.31 20.96
N LYS A 166 -21.05 7.45 21.58
CA LYS A 166 -21.26 8.79 21.00
C LYS A 166 -20.10 9.23 20.10
N HIS A 167 -19.03 8.44 20.05
CA HIS A 167 -17.78 8.77 19.38
C HIS A 167 -17.34 7.64 18.44
N MET A 168 -18.27 7.02 17.72
CA MET A 168 -18.00 5.82 16.91
C MET A 168 -17.11 6.04 15.69
N LYS A 169 -16.95 7.27 15.22
CA LYS A 169 -16.19 7.56 13.98
C LYS A 169 -14.71 7.14 13.97
N TYR A 170 -14.10 6.89 15.13
CA TYR A 170 -12.72 6.38 15.20
C TYR A 170 -12.66 4.85 15.26
N LEU A 171 -13.80 4.15 15.26
CA LEU A 171 -13.89 2.71 15.12
C LEU A 171 -13.89 2.36 13.64
N SER A 172 -12.69 2.05 13.15
CA SER A 172 -12.39 1.85 11.74
C SER A 172 -11.29 0.78 11.62
N THR A 173 -11.35 0.01 10.55
CA THR A 173 -10.36 -1.01 10.17
C THR A 173 -9.01 -0.36 9.88
N GLU A 174 -8.97 0.75 9.15
CA GLU A 174 -7.74 1.47 8.82
C GLU A 174 -7.07 2.03 10.07
N GLN A 175 -7.87 2.56 11.00
CA GLN A 175 -7.37 3.07 12.27
C GLN A 175 -6.80 1.95 13.16
N ALA A 176 -7.46 0.78 13.21
CA ALA A 176 -6.95 -0.38 13.94
C ALA A 176 -5.65 -0.93 13.31
N LEU A 177 -5.55 -0.99 11.99
CA LEU A 177 -4.31 -1.38 11.30
C LEU A 177 -3.15 -0.41 11.59
N ALA A 178 -3.43 0.90 11.65
CA ALA A 178 -2.45 1.91 12.03
C ALA A 178 -2.03 1.76 13.51
N ASP A 179 -2.96 1.42 14.42
CA ASP A 179 -2.62 1.11 15.81
C ASP A 179 -1.57 0.00 15.89
N PHE A 180 -1.81 -1.12 15.20
CA PHE A 180 -0.89 -2.25 15.19
C PHE A 180 0.46 -1.89 14.54
N ALA A 181 0.46 -1.08 13.47
CA ALA A 181 1.69 -0.61 12.83
C ALA A 181 2.57 0.21 13.78
N VAL A 182 1.97 1.17 14.49
CA VAL A 182 2.65 2.04 15.45
C VAL A 182 3.13 1.22 16.64
N LEU A 183 2.29 0.34 17.19
CA LEU A 183 2.64 -0.50 18.34
C LEU A 183 3.85 -1.41 18.00
N ILE A 184 3.81 -2.16 16.91
CA ILE A 184 4.93 -3.05 16.52
C ILE A 184 6.22 -2.24 16.31
N THR A 185 6.13 -1.07 15.67
CA THR A 185 7.28 -0.19 15.45
C THR A 185 7.86 0.31 16.78
N HIS A 186 6.99 0.70 17.72
CA HIS A 186 7.38 1.09 19.07
C HIS A 186 8.10 -0.05 19.79
N LEU A 187 7.50 -1.25 19.83
CA LEU A 187 8.07 -2.41 20.54
C LEU A 187 9.43 -2.81 19.97
N LYS A 188 9.59 -2.83 18.64
CA LYS A 188 10.88 -3.09 17.99
C LYS A 188 11.95 -2.07 18.38
N THR A 189 11.57 -0.81 18.48
CA THR A 189 12.46 0.31 18.85
C THR A 189 12.83 0.26 20.32
N GLU A 190 11.83 0.17 21.20
CA GLU A 190 11.98 0.13 22.66
C GLU A 190 12.89 -1.03 23.08
N TRP A 191 12.63 -2.23 22.54
CA TRP A 191 13.41 -3.43 22.89
C TRP A 191 14.71 -3.55 22.08
N LYS A 192 14.94 -2.66 21.10
CA LYS A 192 16.07 -2.71 20.17
C LYS A 192 16.15 -4.08 19.47
N ARG A 193 15.01 -4.59 19.03
CA ARG A 193 14.85 -5.91 18.41
C ARG A 193 14.37 -5.77 16.98
N ASP A 194 15.26 -6.08 16.05
CA ASP A 194 14.92 -6.27 14.64
C ASP A 194 14.76 -7.78 14.36
N ILE A 195 13.55 -8.28 14.61
CA ILE A 195 13.12 -9.69 14.49
C ILE A 195 11.89 -9.79 13.56
N PRO A 196 11.65 -10.95 12.93
CA PRO A 196 10.48 -11.13 12.07
C PRO A 196 9.18 -11.10 12.91
N VAL A 197 8.12 -10.56 12.32
CA VAL A 197 6.79 -10.52 12.94
C VAL A 197 5.83 -11.38 12.15
N ILE A 198 5.23 -12.38 12.79
CA ILE A 198 4.26 -13.28 12.19
C ILE A 198 2.90 -13.03 12.84
N GLY A 199 1.91 -12.69 12.03
CA GLY A 199 0.55 -12.39 12.47
C GLY A 199 -0.34 -13.60 12.56
N PHE A 200 -1.28 -13.55 13.50
CA PHE A 200 -2.33 -14.54 13.68
C PHE A 200 -3.65 -13.82 13.89
N GLY A 201 -4.71 -14.34 13.29
CA GLY A 201 -6.06 -13.84 13.55
C GLY A 201 -7.11 -14.80 12.98
N GLY A 202 -8.19 -14.99 13.74
CA GLY A 202 -9.39 -15.71 13.33
C GLY A 202 -10.50 -14.72 12.95
N SER A 203 -11.45 -15.09 12.09
CA SER A 203 -12.61 -14.24 11.78
C SER A 203 -12.19 -12.87 11.20
N TYR A 204 -12.78 -11.79 11.70
CA TYR A 204 -12.36 -10.41 11.47
C TYR A 204 -10.90 -10.14 11.85
N GLY A 205 -10.34 -10.79 12.88
CA GLY A 205 -8.90 -10.73 13.16
C GLY A 205 -8.05 -11.31 12.03
N GLY A 206 -8.54 -12.35 11.36
CA GLY A 206 -7.94 -12.90 10.15
C GLY A 206 -8.08 -11.96 8.94
N MET A 207 -9.19 -11.24 8.84
CA MET A 207 -9.38 -10.19 7.83
C MET A 207 -8.38 -9.04 8.05
N LEU A 208 -8.33 -8.51 9.27
CA LEU A 208 -7.37 -7.48 9.68
C LEU A 208 -5.94 -7.94 9.45
N GLY A 209 -5.57 -9.15 9.87
CA GLY A 209 -4.21 -9.68 9.64
C GLY A 209 -3.86 -9.74 8.16
N SER A 210 -4.78 -10.24 7.33
CA SER A 210 -4.58 -10.29 5.87
C SER A 210 -4.39 -8.90 5.28
N TRP A 211 -5.27 -7.96 5.60
CA TRP A 211 -5.18 -6.57 5.16
C TRP A 211 -3.95 -5.86 5.71
N PHE A 212 -3.53 -6.19 6.93
CA PHE A 212 -2.32 -5.67 7.54
C PHE A 212 -1.09 -6.10 6.76
N ARG A 213 -1.01 -7.38 6.35
CA ARG A 213 0.06 -7.86 5.49
C ARG A 213 0.03 -7.20 4.11
N MET A 214 -1.15 -6.94 3.55
CA MET A 214 -1.30 -6.29 2.25
C MET A 214 -0.90 -4.81 2.29
N LYS A 215 -1.24 -4.09 3.36
CA LYS A 215 -1.03 -2.64 3.50
C LYS A 215 0.29 -2.28 4.20
N TYR A 216 0.83 -3.16 5.05
CA TYR A 216 2.04 -2.96 5.84
C TYR A 216 3.00 -4.16 5.76
N PRO A 217 3.35 -4.68 4.56
CA PRO A 217 4.25 -5.81 4.40
C PRO A 217 5.68 -5.55 4.92
N HIS A 218 5.99 -4.29 5.25
CA HIS A 218 7.23 -3.88 5.90
C HIS A 218 7.20 -3.95 7.43
N ILE A 219 6.03 -4.05 8.04
CA ILE A 219 5.89 -4.20 9.49
C ILE A 219 5.74 -5.69 9.87
N ILE A 220 4.87 -6.40 9.14
CA ILE A 220 4.51 -7.80 9.37
C ILE A 220 4.99 -8.71 8.24
N ASP A 221 5.75 -9.76 8.55
CA ASP A 221 6.48 -10.60 7.58
C ASP A 221 5.64 -11.71 6.95
N GLY A 222 4.59 -12.16 7.64
CA GLY A 222 3.59 -13.08 7.14
C GLY A 222 2.44 -13.27 8.12
N VAL A 223 1.33 -13.83 7.66
CA VAL A 223 0.10 -13.97 8.46
C VAL A 223 -0.56 -15.33 8.26
N ILE A 224 -0.99 -15.94 9.37
CA ILE A 224 -1.95 -17.04 9.41
C ILE A 224 -3.34 -16.45 9.66
N ALA A 225 -4.20 -16.52 8.66
CA ALA A 225 -5.55 -15.95 8.64
C ALA A 225 -6.59 -17.07 8.65
N GLY A 226 -7.03 -17.45 9.85
CA GLY A 226 -8.02 -18.50 10.05
C GLY A 226 -9.44 -17.98 9.81
N SER A 227 -10.19 -18.67 8.96
CA SER A 227 -11.60 -18.37 8.66
C SER A 227 -11.86 -16.89 8.37
N ALA A 228 -11.03 -16.26 7.54
CA ALA A 228 -11.11 -14.83 7.23
C ALA A 228 -11.99 -14.57 5.98
N PRO A 229 -13.23 -14.06 6.13
CA PRO A 229 -14.16 -13.87 5.02
C PRO A 229 -13.90 -12.58 4.23
N ILE A 230 -12.67 -12.40 3.75
CA ILE A 230 -12.24 -11.16 3.04
C ILE A 230 -12.88 -10.98 1.66
N LEU A 231 -13.68 -11.95 1.19
CA LEU A 231 -14.38 -11.90 -0.11
C LEU A 231 -15.90 -11.69 0.05
N SER A 232 -16.37 -11.30 1.24
CA SER A 232 -17.77 -10.99 1.55
C SER A 232 -18.31 -9.66 0.99
N PHE A 233 -17.57 -8.98 0.11
CA PHE A 233 -17.85 -7.59 -0.27
C PHE A 233 -18.28 -7.44 -1.73
N LEU A 234 -19.04 -6.37 -2.00
CA LEU A 234 -19.44 -6.01 -3.36
C LEU A 234 -18.26 -5.41 -4.14
N GLY A 235 -18.33 -5.46 -5.47
CA GLY A 235 -17.34 -4.82 -6.37
C GLY A 235 -16.09 -5.65 -6.69
N ASP A 236 -16.01 -6.89 -6.21
CA ASP A 236 -14.92 -7.81 -6.58
C ASP A 236 -15.07 -8.34 -8.03
N GLU A 237 -14.01 -8.91 -8.59
CA GLU A 237 -14.00 -9.45 -9.95
C GLU A 237 -14.86 -10.72 -10.13
N VAL A 238 -15.27 -11.35 -9.02
CA VAL A 238 -16.24 -12.45 -8.98
C VAL A 238 -17.44 -11.99 -8.14
N PRO A 239 -18.69 -12.16 -8.61
CA PRO A 239 -19.87 -11.79 -7.85
C PRO A 239 -19.93 -12.48 -6.48
N LEU A 240 -20.36 -11.72 -5.46
CA LEU A 240 -20.59 -12.23 -4.11
C LEU A 240 -21.76 -13.24 -4.09
N ASP A 241 -21.49 -14.44 -3.58
CA ASP A 241 -22.51 -15.44 -3.24
C ASP A 241 -23.09 -15.12 -1.86
N LYS A 242 -24.16 -14.33 -1.84
CA LYS A 242 -24.79 -13.83 -0.60
C LYS A 242 -25.45 -14.95 0.24
N GLY A 243 -25.71 -16.11 -0.37
CA GLY A 243 -26.45 -17.21 0.26
C GLY A 243 -25.55 -18.32 0.77
N SER A 244 -24.22 -18.17 0.63
CA SER A 244 -23.28 -19.22 1.00
C SER A 244 -23.29 -19.52 2.49
N PHE A 245 -23.44 -18.49 3.33
CA PHE A 245 -23.43 -18.62 4.78
C PHE A 245 -24.52 -19.59 5.26
N GLU A 246 -25.79 -19.28 4.96
CA GLU A 246 -26.94 -20.09 5.40
C GLU A 246 -26.98 -21.49 4.78
N ARG A 247 -26.47 -21.62 3.56
CA ARG A 247 -26.36 -22.91 2.89
C ARG A 247 -25.36 -23.82 3.60
N ILE A 248 -24.29 -23.26 4.18
CA ILE A 248 -23.32 -24.03 4.98
C ILE A 248 -23.88 -24.34 6.37
N VAL A 249 -24.58 -23.41 7.04
CA VAL A 249 -25.33 -23.71 8.28
C VAL A 249 -26.31 -24.88 8.06
N THR A 250 -26.98 -24.89 6.91
CA THR A 250 -27.89 -25.97 6.51
C THR A 250 -27.14 -27.28 6.18
N PHE A 251 -25.94 -27.19 5.61
CA PHE A 251 -25.09 -28.36 5.39
C PHE A 251 -24.70 -29.03 6.71
N ASP A 252 -24.36 -28.26 7.74
CA ASP A 252 -24.04 -28.77 9.08
C ASP A 252 -25.22 -29.51 9.72
N ALA A 253 -26.45 -29.05 9.46
CA ALA A 253 -27.68 -29.71 9.90
C ALA A 253 -28.07 -30.93 9.05
N SER A 254 -27.31 -31.26 8.00
CA SER A 254 -27.61 -32.37 7.09
C SER A 254 -26.99 -33.70 7.51
N GLU A 255 -27.53 -34.81 6.99
CA GLU A 255 -26.99 -36.16 7.18
C GLU A 255 -25.53 -36.27 6.70
N LYS A 256 -25.16 -35.52 5.65
CA LYS A 256 -23.78 -35.52 5.13
C LYS A 256 -22.76 -34.96 6.14
N ALA A 257 -23.18 -34.02 6.98
CA ALA A 257 -22.37 -33.49 8.07
C ALA A 257 -22.54 -34.29 9.38
N GLY A 258 -23.32 -35.37 9.37
CA GLY A 258 -23.52 -36.28 10.50
C GLY A 258 -24.73 -35.95 11.39
N SER A 259 -25.59 -35.02 10.98
CA SER A 259 -26.81 -34.66 11.70
C SER A 259 -27.99 -35.58 11.36
N ALA A 260 -29.05 -35.55 12.17
CA ALA A 260 -30.22 -36.42 11.97
C ALA A 260 -30.94 -36.14 10.63
N PRO A 261 -31.39 -37.16 9.86
CA PRO A 261 -31.97 -36.96 8.52
C PRO A 261 -33.21 -36.04 8.48
N ASN A 262 -34.02 -36.04 9.54
CA ASN A 262 -35.21 -35.20 9.64
C ASN A 262 -34.93 -33.79 10.19
N CYS A 263 -33.68 -33.45 10.55
CA CYS A 263 -33.36 -32.14 11.10
C CYS A 263 -33.75 -31.01 10.14
N VAL A 264 -33.13 -30.95 8.95
CA VAL A 264 -33.42 -29.91 7.94
C VAL A 264 -34.92 -29.84 7.57
N PRO A 265 -35.62 -30.95 7.26
CA PRO A 265 -37.06 -30.91 7.01
C PRO A 265 -37.88 -30.34 8.17
N ASN A 266 -37.59 -30.73 9.41
CA ASN A 266 -38.32 -30.26 10.59
C ASN A 266 -38.04 -28.80 10.89
N ILE A 267 -36.78 -28.35 10.79
CA ILE A 267 -36.42 -26.93 10.95
C ILE A 267 -37.13 -26.07 9.89
N ARG A 268 -37.13 -26.48 8.61
CA ARG A 268 -37.88 -25.77 7.56
C ARG A 268 -39.38 -25.63 7.88
N ARG A 269 -39.97 -26.60 8.58
CA ARG A 269 -41.39 -26.60 8.97
C ARG A 269 -41.69 -25.67 10.14
N VAL A 270 -40.72 -25.40 11.01
CA VAL A 270 -40.88 -24.52 12.19
C VAL A 270 -41.30 -23.11 11.77
N TRP A 271 -40.63 -22.52 10.78
CA TRP A 271 -40.85 -21.12 10.38
C TRP A 271 -42.28 -20.79 9.92
N PRO A 272 -42.88 -21.51 8.95
CA PRO A 272 -44.28 -21.28 8.58
C PRO A 272 -45.25 -21.60 9.73
N THR A 273 -44.93 -22.54 10.61
CA THR A 273 -45.74 -22.82 11.81
C THR A 273 -45.71 -21.64 12.79
N MET A 274 -44.54 -21.06 13.07
CA MET A 274 -44.41 -19.86 13.91
C MET A 274 -45.21 -18.69 13.33
N LYS A 275 -45.08 -18.42 12.03
CA LYS A 275 -45.85 -17.38 11.35
C LYS A 275 -47.36 -17.60 11.41
N ARG A 276 -47.83 -18.85 11.27
CA ARG A 276 -49.25 -19.18 11.36
C ARG A 276 -49.79 -18.96 12.78
N LEU A 277 -49.10 -19.43 13.82
CA LEU A 277 -49.50 -19.22 15.21
C LEU A 277 -49.45 -17.73 15.59
N GLY A 278 -48.48 -16.99 15.06
CA GLY A 278 -48.27 -15.56 15.26
C GLY A 278 -49.46 -14.66 14.93
N LYS A 279 -50.35 -15.09 14.03
CA LYS A 279 -51.53 -14.31 13.59
C LYS A 279 -52.57 -14.08 14.67
N THR A 280 -52.65 -14.95 15.67
CA THR A 280 -53.66 -14.86 16.73
C THR A 280 -53.03 -14.63 18.10
N GLU A 281 -53.74 -13.97 19.01
CA GLU A 281 -53.26 -13.76 20.38
C GLU A 281 -53.06 -15.09 21.12
N HIS A 282 -53.98 -16.04 20.91
CA HIS A 282 -53.87 -17.38 21.47
C HIS A 282 -52.63 -18.11 20.95
N GLY A 283 -52.42 -18.12 19.63
CA GLY A 283 -51.25 -18.77 19.03
C GLY A 283 -49.92 -18.13 19.44
N ARG A 284 -49.87 -16.80 19.65
CA ARG A 284 -48.68 -16.13 20.22
C ARG A 284 -48.38 -16.59 21.65
N LYS A 285 -49.40 -16.82 22.48
CA LYS A 285 -49.24 -17.39 23.84
C LYS A 285 -48.77 -18.84 23.79
N GLU A 286 -49.29 -19.64 22.87
CA GLU A 286 -48.83 -21.03 22.67
C GLU A 286 -47.39 -21.09 22.18
N LEU A 287 -47.03 -20.26 21.20
CA LEU A 287 -45.67 -20.14 20.68
C LEU A 287 -44.69 -19.76 21.79
N LYS A 288 -45.03 -18.75 22.60
CA LYS A 288 -44.21 -18.31 23.74
C LYS A 288 -43.95 -19.46 24.72
N LYS A 289 -44.99 -20.24 25.03
CA LYS A 289 -44.89 -21.39 25.92
C LYS A 289 -44.09 -22.55 25.32
N ALA A 290 -44.33 -22.88 24.05
CA ALA A 290 -43.65 -23.99 23.37
C ALA A 290 -42.16 -23.73 23.20
N LEU A 291 -41.77 -22.48 22.95
CA LEU A 291 -40.38 -22.03 22.86
C LEU A 291 -39.74 -21.70 24.21
N SER A 292 -40.42 -21.96 25.33
CA SER A 292 -39.91 -21.66 26.67
C SER A 292 -39.42 -20.21 26.84
N LEU A 293 -40.05 -19.22 26.18
CA LEU A 293 -39.63 -17.82 26.27
C LEU A 293 -40.06 -17.19 27.60
N CYS A 294 -39.21 -16.34 28.17
CA CYS A 294 -39.50 -15.66 29.43
C CYS A 294 -40.68 -14.67 29.33
N ASP A 295 -41.32 -14.36 30.46
CA ASP A 295 -42.47 -13.45 30.51
C ASP A 295 -42.16 -12.03 29.97
N SER A 296 -40.91 -11.61 30.12
CA SER A 296 -40.26 -10.42 29.55
C SER A 296 -40.27 -10.37 28.02
N ALA A 297 -40.18 -11.51 27.31
CA ALA A 297 -40.18 -11.57 25.86
C ALA A 297 -41.50 -11.02 25.27
N LYS A 298 -41.41 -9.95 24.48
CA LYS A 298 -42.55 -9.15 24.00
C LYS A 298 -43.17 -9.73 22.72
N VAL A 299 -43.80 -10.91 22.79
CA VAL A 299 -44.52 -11.51 21.64
C VAL A 299 -46.00 -11.08 21.64
N LYS A 300 -46.30 -9.81 21.37
CA LYS A 300 -47.65 -9.22 21.51
C LYS A 300 -48.39 -9.05 20.19
N ALA A 301 -47.66 -8.78 19.12
CA ALA A 301 -48.13 -8.58 17.76
C ALA A 301 -47.52 -9.61 16.79
N GLU A 302 -48.08 -9.72 15.58
CA GLU A 302 -47.57 -10.64 14.56
C GLU A 302 -46.12 -10.32 14.16
N LYS A 303 -45.77 -9.02 14.07
CA LYS A 303 -44.40 -8.56 13.77
C LYS A 303 -43.36 -8.98 14.82
N ASP A 304 -43.78 -9.19 16.07
CA ASP A 304 -42.87 -9.57 17.16
C ASP A 304 -42.39 -11.03 16.99
N VAL A 305 -43.06 -11.81 16.12
CA VAL A 305 -42.63 -13.17 15.78
C VAL A 305 -41.40 -13.16 14.89
N ASP A 306 -41.19 -12.11 14.08
CA ASP A 306 -39.97 -11.96 13.27
C ASP A 306 -38.72 -11.90 14.15
N GLU A 307 -38.77 -11.13 15.24
CA GLU A 307 -37.67 -11.04 16.21
C GLU A 307 -37.35 -12.41 16.85
N VAL A 308 -38.38 -13.21 17.18
CA VAL A 308 -38.20 -14.57 17.71
C VAL A 308 -37.60 -15.51 16.67
N MET A 309 -38.00 -15.35 15.40
CA MET A 309 -37.46 -16.17 14.30
C MET A 309 -35.97 -15.86 14.07
N GLU A 310 -35.60 -14.57 14.01
CA GLU A 310 -34.19 -14.14 13.89
C GLU A 310 -33.35 -14.62 15.09
N TRP A 311 -33.87 -14.45 16.31
CA TRP A 311 -33.24 -14.99 17.52
C TRP A 311 -33.01 -16.51 17.39
N ALA A 312 -34.03 -17.28 17.06
CA ALA A 312 -33.91 -18.74 16.93
C ALA A 312 -32.95 -19.17 15.82
N LYS A 313 -32.90 -18.43 14.70
CA LYS A 313 -31.92 -18.65 13.62
C LYS A 313 -30.50 -18.42 14.12
N SER A 314 -30.24 -17.34 14.85
CA SER A 314 -28.90 -16.99 15.33
C SER A 314 -28.25 -18.10 16.18
N ALA A 315 -29.04 -18.89 16.92
CA ALA A 315 -28.53 -20.07 17.63
C ALA A 315 -27.88 -21.09 16.70
N PHE A 316 -28.45 -21.35 15.53
CA PHE A 316 -27.87 -22.27 14.54
C PHE A 316 -26.62 -21.66 13.89
N ASP A 317 -26.61 -20.35 13.64
CA ASP A 317 -25.44 -19.67 13.09
C ASP A 317 -24.23 -19.79 14.04
N TYR A 318 -24.42 -19.47 15.33
CA TYR A 318 -23.38 -19.59 16.35
C TYR A 318 -22.97 -21.05 16.61
N MET A 319 -23.92 -21.99 16.64
CA MET A 319 -23.58 -23.40 16.79
C MET A 319 -22.80 -23.95 15.58
N ALA A 320 -23.08 -23.49 14.36
CA ALA A 320 -22.32 -23.88 13.17
C ALA A 320 -20.88 -23.35 13.24
N MET A 321 -20.70 -22.08 13.62
CA MET A 321 -19.36 -21.53 13.89
C MET A 321 -18.62 -22.33 14.99
N GLY A 322 -19.35 -22.76 16.02
CA GLY A 322 -18.85 -23.55 17.15
C GLY A 322 -18.85 -25.06 16.94
N ASN A 323 -18.99 -25.55 15.70
CA ASN A 323 -19.23 -26.97 15.39
C ASN A 323 -17.98 -27.88 15.57
N TYR A 324 -17.22 -27.67 16.65
CA TYR A 324 -15.94 -28.32 16.94
C TYR A 324 -16.09 -29.81 17.32
N PRO A 325 -15.05 -30.62 17.08
CA PRO A 325 -15.07 -32.06 17.42
C PRO A 325 -14.98 -32.36 18.93
N TYR A 326 -14.88 -31.33 19.77
CA TYR A 326 -14.77 -31.42 21.21
C TYR A 326 -15.52 -30.26 21.88
N PRO A 327 -15.86 -30.37 23.19
CA PRO A 327 -16.51 -29.28 23.91
C PRO A 327 -15.63 -28.01 23.95
N SER A 328 -16.22 -26.85 23.75
CA SER A 328 -15.49 -25.57 23.68
C SER A 328 -16.31 -24.43 24.25
N SER A 329 -15.63 -23.49 24.91
CA SER A 329 -16.22 -22.25 25.42
C SER A 329 -16.01 -21.04 24.51
N TYR A 330 -15.32 -21.21 23.38
CA TYR A 330 -14.89 -20.09 22.55
C TYR A 330 -16.05 -19.23 22.03
N ILE A 331 -17.03 -19.84 21.34
CA ILE A 331 -18.22 -19.14 20.82
C ILE A 331 -19.10 -18.57 21.95
N MET A 332 -18.96 -19.11 23.16
CA MET A 332 -19.67 -18.63 24.35
C MET A 332 -18.86 -17.58 25.13
N ASN A 333 -17.83 -16.98 24.53
CA ASN A 333 -16.94 -15.98 25.14
C ASN A 333 -16.37 -16.43 26.50
N GLY A 334 -16.08 -17.72 26.67
CA GLY A 334 -15.56 -18.27 27.93
C GLY A 334 -16.59 -18.46 29.05
N VAL A 335 -17.86 -18.05 28.87
CA VAL A 335 -18.88 -18.05 29.93
C VAL A 335 -19.46 -19.44 30.18
N SER A 336 -19.65 -20.22 29.12
CA SER A 336 -20.21 -21.58 29.16
C SER A 336 -19.58 -22.45 28.08
N VAL A 337 -19.96 -23.73 27.99
CA VAL A 337 -19.33 -24.69 27.07
C VAL A 337 -20.39 -25.27 26.14
N LEU A 338 -20.16 -25.17 24.84
CA LEU A 338 -20.92 -25.94 23.85
C LEU A 338 -20.41 -27.38 23.82
N PRO A 339 -21.30 -28.38 23.63
CA PRO A 339 -20.88 -29.78 23.50
C PRO A 339 -20.09 -30.00 22.21
N ALA A 340 -19.48 -31.18 22.05
CA ALA A 340 -18.88 -31.57 20.77
C ALA A 340 -19.97 -31.69 19.69
N TYR A 341 -19.71 -31.13 18.51
CA TYR A 341 -20.64 -31.06 17.38
C TYR A 341 -22.04 -30.54 17.78
N PRO A 342 -22.16 -29.31 18.31
CA PRO A 342 -23.41 -28.75 18.82
C PRO A 342 -24.57 -28.81 17.82
N ILE A 343 -24.35 -28.65 16.51
CA ILE A 343 -25.42 -28.80 15.52
C ILE A 343 -25.98 -30.22 15.50
N ARG A 344 -25.14 -31.25 15.65
CA ARG A 344 -25.61 -32.65 15.72
C ARG A 344 -26.44 -32.89 16.98
N VAL A 345 -26.03 -32.30 18.10
CA VAL A 345 -26.77 -32.37 19.37
C VAL A 345 -28.11 -31.66 19.25
N ALA A 346 -28.13 -30.44 18.69
CA ALA A 346 -29.34 -29.67 18.42
C ALA A 346 -30.30 -30.45 17.52
N CYS A 347 -29.80 -30.98 16.40
CA CYS A 347 -30.55 -31.81 15.47
C CYS A 347 -31.10 -33.11 16.08
N SER A 348 -30.49 -33.64 17.15
CA SER A 348 -30.99 -34.86 17.81
C SER A 348 -32.36 -34.64 18.47
N TYR A 349 -32.67 -33.42 18.92
CA TYR A 349 -33.96 -33.10 19.53
C TYR A 349 -35.09 -33.02 18.51
N VAL A 350 -34.78 -32.69 17.25
CA VAL A 350 -35.73 -32.61 16.13
C VAL A 350 -35.58 -33.80 15.16
N ALA A 351 -35.07 -34.93 15.64
CA ALA A 351 -34.83 -36.12 14.80
C ALA A 351 -36.11 -36.92 14.49
N GLU A 352 -37.14 -36.82 15.33
CA GLU A 352 -38.38 -37.58 15.20
C GLU A 352 -39.20 -37.16 13.97
N ASN A 353 -40.08 -38.06 13.52
CA ASN A 353 -41.05 -37.75 12.47
C ASN A 353 -42.33 -37.21 13.13
N PHE A 354 -42.43 -35.90 13.24
CA PHE A 354 -43.60 -35.24 13.82
C PHE A 354 -44.78 -35.28 12.85
N ALA A 355 -45.97 -35.62 13.34
CA ALA A 355 -47.20 -35.57 12.56
C ALA A 355 -47.45 -34.17 11.98
N GLU A 356 -48.18 -34.08 10.86
CA GLU A 356 -48.43 -32.80 10.17
C GLU A 356 -49.23 -31.81 11.04
N ASP A 357 -50.03 -32.31 11.98
CA ASP A 357 -50.86 -31.52 12.90
C ASP A 357 -50.20 -31.30 14.28
N ASP A 358 -49.01 -31.87 14.53
CA ASP A 358 -48.26 -31.70 15.79
C ASP A 358 -47.29 -30.50 15.74
N ASP A 359 -47.87 -29.31 15.59
CA ASP A 359 -47.12 -28.05 15.58
C ASP A 359 -46.43 -27.76 16.93
N ILE A 360 -47.13 -28.00 18.04
CA ILE A 360 -46.65 -27.68 19.39
C ILE A 360 -45.58 -28.66 19.85
N GLY A 361 -45.70 -29.95 19.50
CA GLY A 361 -44.66 -30.95 19.75
C GLY A 361 -43.38 -30.62 18.99
N LEU A 362 -43.49 -30.28 17.70
CA LEU A 362 -42.35 -29.82 16.90
C LEU A 362 -41.70 -28.56 17.50
N LEU A 363 -42.49 -27.54 17.87
CA LEU A 363 -41.94 -26.32 18.48
C LEU A 363 -41.28 -26.57 19.85
N SER A 364 -41.83 -27.50 20.63
CA SER A 364 -41.25 -27.89 21.93
C SER A 364 -39.95 -28.67 21.75
N ALA A 365 -39.84 -29.50 20.71
CA ALA A 365 -38.58 -30.15 20.32
C ALA A 365 -37.55 -29.15 19.79
N PHE A 366 -37.99 -28.20 18.98
CA PHE A 366 -37.17 -27.09 18.49
C PHE A 366 -36.65 -26.21 19.64
N SER A 367 -37.48 -25.92 20.65
CA SER A 367 -37.04 -25.22 21.87
C SER A 367 -35.86 -25.91 22.56
N LYS A 368 -35.88 -27.25 22.67
CA LYS A 368 -34.74 -28.03 23.21
C LYS A 368 -33.51 -27.95 22.31
N SER A 369 -33.70 -27.93 20.99
CA SER A 369 -32.62 -27.72 20.01
C SER A 369 -31.94 -26.36 20.23
N LEU A 370 -32.73 -25.29 20.42
CA LEU A 370 -32.22 -23.94 20.73
C LEU A 370 -31.49 -23.90 22.08
N GLY A 371 -31.93 -24.73 23.04
CA GLY A 371 -31.32 -24.86 24.35
C GLY A 371 -29.86 -25.35 24.35
N VAL A 372 -29.38 -25.98 23.27
CA VAL A 372 -27.95 -26.32 23.14
C VAL A 372 -27.08 -25.06 23.18
N TYR A 373 -27.58 -23.95 22.63
CA TYR A 373 -26.91 -22.65 22.68
C TYR A 373 -27.39 -21.80 23.87
N TYR A 374 -28.69 -21.53 23.97
CA TYR A 374 -29.24 -20.61 24.97
C TYR A 374 -29.37 -21.18 26.39
N ASN A 375 -29.18 -22.49 26.57
CA ASN A 375 -29.13 -23.14 27.89
C ASN A 375 -27.92 -24.07 28.03
N SER A 376 -26.77 -23.68 27.48
CA SER A 376 -25.52 -24.43 27.60
C SER A 376 -25.07 -24.64 29.06
N THR A 377 -25.54 -23.81 29.99
CA THR A 377 -25.33 -23.91 31.44
C THR A 377 -26.29 -24.87 32.15
N GLU A 378 -27.35 -25.31 31.47
CA GLU A 378 -28.43 -26.18 31.96
C GLU A 378 -29.23 -25.60 33.15
N ASP A 379 -29.13 -24.30 33.44
CA ASP A 379 -29.78 -23.63 34.57
C ASP A 379 -30.83 -22.59 34.18
N GLN A 380 -31.05 -22.36 32.89
CA GLN A 380 -32.05 -21.40 32.40
C GLN A 380 -33.46 -22.00 32.45
N ALA A 381 -34.37 -21.35 33.18
CA ALA A 381 -35.77 -21.75 33.29
C ALA A 381 -36.62 -21.34 32.07
N CYS A 382 -36.18 -20.30 31.36
CA CYS A 382 -36.80 -19.76 30.14
C CYS A 382 -35.76 -18.97 29.34
N TYR A 383 -36.06 -18.61 28.09
CA TYR A 383 -35.16 -17.85 27.21
C TYR A 383 -35.53 -16.37 27.11
N GLU A 384 -34.53 -15.52 27.28
CA GLU A 384 -34.57 -14.11 26.94
C GLU A 384 -34.15 -13.89 25.48
N LEU A 385 -34.68 -12.85 24.85
CA LEU A 385 -34.29 -12.46 23.48
C LEU A 385 -33.11 -11.46 23.47
N SER A 386 -32.75 -10.91 24.63
CA SER A 386 -31.65 -9.94 24.76
C SER A 386 -30.28 -10.61 24.85
N ALA A 387 -29.23 -9.83 24.58
CA ALA A 387 -27.84 -10.25 24.79
C ALA A 387 -27.60 -10.78 26.23
N PRO A 388 -26.68 -11.75 26.40
CA PRO A 388 -26.43 -12.40 27.69
C PRO A 388 -25.70 -11.51 28.71
N SER A 389 -25.07 -10.42 28.27
CA SER A 389 -24.40 -9.45 29.13
C SER A 389 -24.38 -8.05 28.50
N ASN A 390 -24.09 -7.03 29.30
CA ASN A 390 -23.91 -5.67 28.80
C ASN A 390 -22.69 -5.55 27.88
N GLU A 391 -21.64 -6.33 28.12
CA GLU A 391 -20.43 -6.34 27.29
C GLU A 391 -20.75 -6.90 25.91
N SER A 392 -21.42 -8.05 25.85
CA SER A 392 -21.85 -8.65 24.58
C SER A 392 -22.84 -7.78 23.80
N ALA A 393 -23.70 -7.03 24.49
CA ALA A 393 -24.56 -6.04 23.85
C ALA A 393 -23.73 -4.91 23.22
N MET A 394 -22.72 -4.41 23.93
CA MET A 394 -21.86 -3.33 23.47
C MET A 394 -20.94 -3.77 22.32
N ASP A 395 -20.41 -4.99 22.36
CA ASP A 395 -19.64 -5.57 21.25
C ASP A 395 -20.50 -5.71 19.99
N SER A 396 -21.78 -6.09 20.15
CA SER A 396 -22.76 -6.13 19.06
C SER A 396 -23.00 -4.74 18.45
N ASP A 397 -23.15 -3.71 19.29
CA ASP A 397 -23.29 -2.31 18.83
C ASP A 397 -22.05 -1.86 18.03
N PHE A 398 -20.84 -2.23 18.49
CA PHE A 398 -19.60 -1.91 17.79
C PHE A 398 -19.51 -2.62 16.44
N TRP A 399 -19.85 -3.90 16.38
CA TRP A 399 -19.87 -4.65 15.12
C TRP A 399 -20.89 -4.07 14.13
N ASP A 400 -22.10 -3.74 14.61
CA ASP A 400 -23.15 -3.14 13.80
C ASP A 400 -22.70 -1.79 13.20
N TYR A 401 -21.99 -0.98 13.98
CA TYR A 401 -21.38 0.25 13.47
C TYR A 401 -20.33 -0.01 12.38
N ILE A 402 -19.41 -0.97 12.56
CA ILE A 402 -18.37 -1.27 11.55
C ILE A 402 -19.03 -1.81 10.27
N PHE A 403 -20.07 -2.65 10.38
CA PHE A 403 -20.89 -3.10 9.25
C PHE A 403 -21.51 -1.93 8.48
N CYS A 404 -22.12 -0.99 9.19
CA CYS A 404 -22.77 0.19 8.60
C CYS A 404 -21.77 1.18 7.98
N SER A 405 -20.53 1.23 8.48
CA SER A 405 -19.55 2.26 8.09
C SER A 405 -18.50 1.81 7.07
N GLU A 406 -18.03 0.56 7.13
CA GLU A 406 -16.87 0.09 6.35
C GLU A 406 -17.04 -1.29 5.72
N ILE A 407 -17.50 -2.27 6.50
CA ILE A 407 -17.48 -3.70 6.13
C ILE A 407 -18.88 -4.22 5.81
N TYR A 408 -19.60 -3.55 4.92
CA TYR A 408 -20.92 -4.01 4.50
C TYR A 408 -20.86 -5.38 3.80
N GLN A 409 -21.36 -6.42 4.47
CA GLN A 409 -21.36 -7.82 4.02
C GLN A 409 -22.80 -8.31 3.78
N PRO A 410 -23.40 -8.01 2.61
CA PRO A 410 -24.80 -8.34 2.37
C PRO A 410 -25.00 -9.85 2.22
N GLN A 411 -25.97 -10.38 2.95
CA GLN A 411 -26.37 -11.78 2.93
C GLN A 411 -27.80 -11.94 2.40
N ASN A 412 -28.16 -13.15 1.96
CA ASN A 412 -29.54 -13.50 1.67
C ASN A 412 -29.88 -14.92 2.13
N VAL A 413 -31.16 -15.12 2.39
CA VAL A 413 -31.74 -16.42 2.72
C VAL A 413 -32.79 -16.72 1.65
N ASP A 414 -32.68 -17.85 0.96
CA ASP A 414 -33.58 -18.16 -0.16
C ASP A 414 -34.71 -19.15 0.21
N GLY A 415 -34.58 -19.84 1.34
CA GLY A 415 -35.56 -20.83 1.82
C GLY A 415 -35.67 -22.08 0.94
N VAL A 416 -34.76 -22.26 -0.01
CA VAL A 416 -34.69 -23.38 -0.97
C VAL A 416 -33.42 -24.19 -0.73
N ASN A 417 -32.27 -23.53 -0.77
CA ASN A 417 -30.94 -24.09 -0.56
C ASN A 417 -30.52 -24.06 0.91
N ASP A 418 -31.19 -23.25 1.72
CA ASP A 418 -31.07 -23.22 3.16
C ASP A 418 -32.30 -23.81 3.87
N MET A 419 -32.23 -23.98 5.18
CA MET A 419 -33.31 -24.52 6.02
C MET A 419 -34.20 -23.43 6.66
N PHE A 420 -34.02 -22.17 6.28
CA PHE A 420 -34.65 -21.01 6.89
C PHE A 420 -35.80 -20.47 6.03
N TRP A 421 -36.35 -19.31 6.39
CA TRP A 421 -37.39 -18.64 5.61
C TRP A 421 -36.75 -17.63 4.64
N PRO A 422 -37.37 -17.36 3.49
CA PRO A 422 -36.78 -16.45 2.51
C PRO A 422 -36.69 -15.02 3.04
N VAL A 423 -35.47 -14.48 3.04
CA VAL A 423 -35.13 -13.08 3.33
C VAL A 423 -34.27 -12.56 2.19
N ALA A 424 -34.89 -11.79 1.30
CA ALA A 424 -34.18 -11.19 0.19
C ALA A 424 -33.31 -10.02 0.67
N TRP A 425 -32.07 -9.96 0.18
CA TRP A 425 -31.19 -8.80 0.38
C TRP A 425 -31.86 -7.50 -0.12
N ASN A 426 -31.85 -6.47 0.72
CA ASN A 426 -32.41 -5.16 0.39
C ASN A 426 -31.49 -4.03 0.87
N PHE A 427 -30.61 -3.56 -0.01
CA PHE A 427 -29.68 -2.46 0.28
C PHE A 427 -30.37 -1.19 0.80
N THR A 428 -31.56 -0.84 0.27
CA THR A 428 -32.27 0.37 0.71
C THR A 428 -32.69 0.25 2.17
N ALA A 429 -33.20 -0.92 2.58
CA ALA A 429 -33.60 -1.16 3.97
C ALA A 429 -32.38 -1.17 4.91
N ASP A 430 -31.29 -1.84 4.52
CA ASP A 430 -30.06 -1.87 5.31
C ASP A 430 -29.50 -0.45 5.52
N ASN A 431 -29.47 0.36 4.45
CA ASN A 431 -28.98 1.72 4.50
C ASN A 431 -29.89 2.64 5.34
N GLU A 432 -31.22 2.47 5.26
CA GLU A 432 -32.17 3.19 6.11
C GLU A 432 -32.01 2.82 7.59
N ASN A 433 -31.75 1.55 7.89
CA ASN A 433 -31.46 1.09 9.25
C ASN A 433 -30.17 1.70 9.79
N CYS A 434 -29.06 1.62 9.04
CA CYS A 434 -27.79 2.24 9.44
C CYS A 434 -27.91 3.76 9.66
N LYS A 435 -28.70 4.44 8.81
CA LYS A 435 -28.97 5.86 8.97
C LYS A 435 -29.82 6.17 10.20
N SER A 436 -30.78 5.31 10.52
CA SER A 436 -31.63 5.48 11.70
C SER A 436 -30.88 5.22 13.00
N GLU A 437 -30.04 4.18 13.04
CA GLU A 437 -29.35 3.74 14.26
C GLU A 437 -28.10 4.58 14.52
N TRP A 438 -27.24 4.72 13.50
CA TRP A 438 -25.91 5.31 13.64
C TRP A 438 -25.77 6.69 13.00
N GLY A 439 -26.76 7.14 12.22
CA GLY A 439 -26.66 8.39 11.47
C GLY A 439 -25.66 8.36 10.32
N VAL A 440 -25.25 7.17 9.87
CA VAL A 440 -24.27 6.97 8.80
C VAL A 440 -24.93 6.33 7.57
N GLU A 441 -24.40 6.62 6.38
CA GLU A 441 -24.82 5.96 5.15
C GLU A 441 -23.79 4.90 4.76
N ILE A 442 -24.28 3.75 4.29
CA ILE A 442 -23.45 2.62 3.92
C ILE A 442 -22.57 2.99 2.73
N ARG A 443 -21.27 2.65 2.82
CA ARG A 443 -20.31 2.75 1.71
C ARG A 443 -20.12 1.36 1.07
N PRO A 444 -21.00 0.91 0.14
CA PRO A 444 -21.07 -0.50 -0.27
C PRO A 444 -19.82 -1.03 -0.98
N LEU A 445 -18.97 -0.14 -1.50
CA LEU A 445 -17.74 -0.51 -2.21
C LEU A 445 -16.48 -0.18 -1.41
N TRP A 446 -16.58 0.34 -0.17
CA TRP A 446 -15.43 0.84 0.58
C TRP A 446 -14.42 -0.26 0.87
N ALA A 447 -14.85 -1.39 1.45
CA ALA A 447 -13.96 -2.53 1.73
C ALA A 447 -13.21 -3.01 0.47
N THR A 448 -13.86 -3.10 -0.69
CA THR A 448 -13.19 -3.48 -1.95
C THR A 448 -12.33 -2.37 -2.52
N THR A 449 -12.70 -1.10 -2.33
CA THR A 449 -11.88 0.05 -2.74
C THR A 449 -10.60 0.12 -1.91
N GLN A 450 -10.70 -0.12 -0.61
CA GLN A 450 -9.55 -0.10 0.30
C GLN A 450 -8.70 -1.37 0.19
N TYR A 451 -9.30 -2.55 0.23
CA TYR A 451 -8.56 -3.80 0.39
C TYR A 451 -8.48 -4.67 -0.87
N GLY A 452 -9.31 -4.40 -1.88
CA GLY A 452 -9.09 -4.87 -3.25
C GLY A 452 -9.45 -6.31 -3.59
N GLY A 453 -10.03 -7.07 -2.66
CA GLY A 453 -10.54 -8.41 -2.90
C GLY A 453 -9.55 -9.33 -3.63
N ARG A 454 -10.03 -10.12 -4.60
CA ARG A 454 -9.20 -11.08 -5.35
C ARG A 454 -8.11 -10.42 -6.19
N LYS A 455 -8.32 -9.17 -6.65
CA LYS A 455 -7.29 -8.44 -7.42
C LYS A 455 -6.07 -8.14 -6.55
N ALA A 456 -6.27 -7.69 -5.32
CA ALA A 456 -5.16 -7.37 -4.43
C ALA A 456 -4.42 -8.62 -3.93
N LEU A 457 -5.11 -9.76 -3.75
CA LEU A 457 -4.48 -11.04 -3.37
C LEU A 457 -3.38 -11.51 -4.36
N LYS A 458 -3.48 -11.13 -5.64
CA LYS A 458 -2.45 -11.46 -6.65
C LYS A 458 -1.16 -10.65 -6.49
N ALA A 459 -1.27 -9.46 -5.89
CA ALA A 459 -0.13 -8.60 -5.57
C ALA A 459 0.40 -8.85 -4.16
N ALA A 460 -0.37 -9.53 -3.31
CA ALA A 460 -0.01 -9.86 -1.94
C ALA A 460 1.03 -11.00 -1.86
N SER A 461 1.61 -11.16 -0.68
CA SER A 461 2.54 -12.26 -0.38
C SER A 461 2.49 -12.63 1.10
N ASN A 462 2.91 -13.86 1.41
CA ASN A 462 3.06 -14.40 2.76
C ASN A 462 1.77 -14.37 3.60
N ILE A 463 0.68 -14.89 3.03
CA ILE A 463 -0.59 -15.07 3.75
C ILE A 463 -1.04 -16.51 3.57
N VAL A 464 -1.35 -17.19 4.68
CA VAL A 464 -2.01 -18.50 4.67
C VAL A 464 -3.45 -18.29 5.12
N PHE A 465 -4.40 -18.67 4.27
CA PHE A 465 -5.82 -18.67 4.58
C PHE A 465 -6.27 -20.11 4.87
N SER A 466 -6.66 -20.39 6.11
CA SER A 466 -7.25 -21.66 6.52
C SER A 466 -8.76 -21.51 6.61
N ASN A 467 -9.54 -22.44 6.06
CA ASN A 467 -11.02 -22.41 6.14
C ASN A 467 -11.58 -23.81 6.43
N GLY A 468 -12.40 -23.89 7.46
CA GLY A 468 -13.16 -25.09 7.82
C GLY A 468 -14.40 -25.28 6.94
N ASN A 469 -14.74 -26.50 6.56
CA ASN A 469 -15.94 -26.75 5.74
C ASN A 469 -17.26 -26.80 6.53
N TYR A 470 -17.21 -26.81 7.86
CA TYR A 470 -18.38 -26.57 8.73
C TYR A 470 -18.54 -25.09 9.08
N ASP A 471 -17.54 -24.26 8.79
CA ASP A 471 -17.61 -22.83 9.05
C ASP A 471 -18.47 -22.12 8.00
N PRO A 472 -19.59 -21.48 8.37
CA PRO A 472 -20.41 -20.75 7.41
C PRO A 472 -19.70 -19.55 6.78
N TRP A 473 -18.69 -18.98 7.45
CA TRP A 473 -17.86 -17.91 6.89
C TRP A 473 -16.92 -18.38 5.76
N SER A 474 -16.67 -19.68 5.64
CA SER A 474 -15.81 -20.22 4.58
C SER A 474 -16.37 -19.96 3.18
N GLY A 475 -17.70 -19.79 3.05
CA GLY A 475 -18.37 -19.52 1.77
C GLY A 475 -17.90 -18.21 1.09
N THR A 476 -17.40 -17.27 1.89
CA THR A 476 -16.82 -15.99 1.43
C THR A 476 -15.36 -15.83 1.84
N GLY A 477 -14.72 -16.93 2.24
CA GLY A 477 -13.28 -17.01 2.51
C GLY A 477 -12.45 -17.24 1.24
N VAL A 478 -11.12 -17.29 1.41
CA VAL A 478 -10.17 -17.61 0.33
C VAL A 478 -9.97 -19.11 0.24
N LEU A 479 -10.66 -19.76 -0.70
CA LEU A 479 -10.64 -21.23 -0.88
C LEU A 479 -9.66 -21.72 -1.96
N LYS A 480 -8.89 -20.82 -2.58
CA LYS A 480 -7.91 -21.15 -3.62
C LYS A 480 -6.64 -20.31 -3.43
N SER A 481 -5.48 -20.94 -3.61
CA SER A 481 -4.19 -20.25 -3.61
C SER A 481 -4.04 -19.31 -4.83
N TYR A 482 -3.53 -18.11 -4.59
CA TYR A 482 -3.26 -17.10 -5.62
C TYR A 482 -1.78 -17.02 -6.00
N SER A 483 -0.88 -17.57 -5.17
CA SER A 483 0.54 -17.76 -5.45
C SER A 483 1.14 -18.81 -4.51
N ASP A 484 2.42 -19.14 -4.67
CA ASP A 484 3.18 -19.98 -3.72
C ASP A 484 3.38 -19.32 -2.33
N SER A 485 2.91 -18.08 -2.16
CA SER A 485 2.99 -17.31 -0.91
C SER A 485 1.63 -16.81 -0.42
N VAL A 486 0.58 -16.94 -1.21
CA VAL A 486 -0.82 -16.64 -0.83
C VAL A 486 -1.59 -17.95 -0.99
N VAL A 487 -1.64 -18.71 0.10
CA VAL A 487 -2.01 -20.13 0.11
C VAL A 487 -3.36 -20.31 0.77
N ALA A 488 -4.24 -21.12 0.17
CA ALA A 488 -5.49 -21.54 0.78
C ALA A 488 -5.38 -22.99 1.27
N LEU A 489 -5.77 -23.23 2.52
CA LEU A 489 -5.79 -24.52 3.18
C LEU A 489 -7.21 -24.85 3.64
N SER A 490 -7.68 -26.06 3.36
CA SER A 490 -9.01 -26.52 3.78
C SER A 490 -8.88 -27.41 5.01
N VAL A 491 -9.70 -27.14 6.03
CA VAL A 491 -9.79 -27.93 7.26
C VAL A 491 -11.06 -28.77 7.20
N GLU A 492 -10.95 -30.00 6.69
CA GLU A 492 -12.07 -30.93 6.62
C GLU A 492 -12.54 -31.34 8.02
N GLY A 493 -13.85 -31.20 8.27
CA GLY A 493 -14.48 -31.33 9.58
C GLY A 493 -14.16 -30.19 10.55
N GLY A 494 -13.54 -29.10 10.07
CA GLY A 494 -13.25 -27.90 10.84
C GLY A 494 -14.42 -26.92 10.83
N ALA A 495 -14.77 -26.41 12.00
CA ALA A 495 -15.64 -25.25 12.15
C ALA A 495 -14.78 -23.95 12.13
N HIS A 496 -15.27 -22.88 12.74
CA HIS A 496 -14.65 -21.55 12.65
C HIS A 496 -13.20 -21.54 13.20
N HIS A 497 -12.22 -21.34 12.31
CA HIS A 497 -10.77 -21.31 12.57
C HIS A 497 -10.24 -22.34 13.59
N LEU A 498 -10.64 -23.61 13.44
CA LEU A 498 -10.21 -24.73 14.30
C LEU A 498 -8.67 -24.90 14.33
N ASP A 499 -7.98 -24.54 13.25
CA ASP A 499 -6.52 -24.52 13.12
C ASP A 499 -5.82 -23.68 14.20
N LEU A 500 -6.42 -22.56 14.62
CA LEU A 500 -5.83 -21.68 15.63
C LEU A 500 -5.95 -22.22 17.06
N MET A 501 -6.87 -23.15 17.31
CA MET A 501 -7.17 -23.69 18.64
C MET A 501 -6.02 -24.54 19.20
N PHE A 502 -6.03 -24.75 20.52
CA PHE A 502 -5.14 -25.74 21.16
C PHE A 502 -5.36 -27.14 20.60
N SER A 503 -4.26 -27.90 20.48
CA SER A 503 -4.29 -29.27 20.02
C SER A 503 -5.12 -30.15 20.96
N ASN A 504 -5.99 -30.95 20.36
CA ASN A 504 -6.88 -31.86 21.05
C ASN A 504 -6.73 -33.29 20.51
N LYS A 505 -6.95 -34.28 21.36
CA LYS A 505 -6.94 -35.70 20.95
C LYS A 505 -8.02 -36.04 19.92
N LEU A 506 -9.07 -35.23 19.84
CA LEU A 506 -10.19 -35.36 18.91
C LEU A 506 -10.00 -34.53 17.62
N ASP A 507 -8.84 -33.88 17.45
CA ASP A 507 -8.52 -33.18 16.21
C ASP A 507 -8.57 -34.10 15.00
N THR A 508 -9.15 -33.60 13.91
CA THR A 508 -9.21 -34.35 12.66
C THR A 508 -7.82 -34.46 12.04
N PRO A 509 -7.52 -35.51 11.25
CA PRO A 509 -6.27 -35.57 10.49
C PRO A 509 -6.03 -34.33 9.60
N SER A 510 -7.12 -33.69 9.13
CA SER A 510 -7.05 -32.49 8.31
C SER A 510 -6.48 -31.30 9.08
N VAL A 511 -6.98 -30.99 10.29
CA VAL A 511 -6.46 -29.84 11.05
C VAL A 511 -5.00 -30.04 11.46
N LEU A 512 -4.61 -31.28 11.81
CA LEU A 512 -3.22 -31.59 12.13
C LEU A 512 -2.28 -31.34 10.93
N ALA A 513 -2.71 -31.72 9.72
CA ALA A 513 -1.96 -31.46 8.49
C ALA A 513 -1.88 -29.96 8.15
N VAL A 514 -2.97 -29.22 8.37
CA VAL A 514 -3.02 -27.77 8.16
C VAL A 514 -2.08 -27.03 9.12
N ARG A 515 -2.13 -27.34 10.42
CA ARG A 515 -1.20 -26.75 11.42
C ARG A 515 0.27 -27.00 11.10
N GLU A 516 0.59 -28.19 10.59
CA GLU A 516 1.95 -28.52 10.13
C GLU A 516 2.35 -27.67 8.90
N ALA A 517 1.45 -27.49 7.93
CA ALA A 517 1.70 -26.63 6.77
C ALA A 517 1.87 -25.15 7.17
N GLU A 518 1.03 -24.64 8.06
CA GLU A 518 1.14 -23.29 8.62
C GLU A 518 2.50 -23.08 9.29
N LYS A 519 2.92 -24.03 10.13
CA LYS A 519 4.24 -24.02 10.78
C LYS A 519 5.39 -23.98 9.77
N GLN A 520 5.29 -24.71 8.66
CA GLN A 520 6.30 -24.67 7.60
C GLN A 520 6.39 -23.30 6.92
N HIS A 521 5.25 -22.63 6.70
CA HIS A 521 5.20 -21.27 6.19
C HIS A 521 5.81 -20.26 7.19
N MET A 522 5.47 -20.36 8.47
CA MET A 522 6.07 -19.54 9.53
C MET A 522 7.59 -19.65 9.55
N HIS A 523 8.11 -20.88 9.48
CA HIS A 523 9.56 -21.13 9.39
C HIS A 523 10.19 -20.54 8.13
N LYS A 524 9.49 -20.61 6.99
CA LYS A 524 9.96 -20.00 5.73
C LYS A 524 10.12 -18.49 5.90
N TRP A 525 9.11 -17.80 6.42
CA TRP A 525 9.15 -16.34 6.58
C TRP A 525 10.24 -15.89 7.56
N ALA A 526 10.38 -16.57 8.69
CA ALA A 526 11.46 -16.29 9.65
C ALA A 526 12.85 -16.45 9.01
N ARG A 527 13.07 -17.52 8.23
CA ARG A 527 14.34 -17.72 7.50
C ARG A 527 14.59 -16.63 6.46
N GLU A 528 13.59 -16.28 5.66
CA GLU A 528 13.71 -15.24 4.62
C GLU A 528 14.11 -13.88 5.23
N PHE A 529 13.49 -13.53 6.37
CA PHE A 529 13.84 -12.33 7.12
C PHE A 529 15.31 -12.33 7.56
N TYR A 530 15.77 -13.39 8.24
CA TYR A 530 17.15 -13.43 8.75
C TYR A 530 18.20 -13.52 7.64
N GLN A 531 17.90 -14.19 6.52
CA GLN A 531 18.76 -14.19 5.33
C GLN A 531 18.93 -12.79 4.75
N ARG A 532 17.85 -12.01 4.69
CA ARG A 532 17.91 -10.60 4.27
C ARG A 532 18.73 -9.78 5.24
N LYS A 533 18.47 -9.87 6.54
CA LYS A 533 19.18 -9.11 7.57
C LYS A 533 20.70 -9.33 7.48
N ALA A 534 21.13 -10.59 7.37
CA ALA A 534 22.54 -10.95 7.18
C ALA A 534 23.14 -10.38 5.88
N THR A 535 22.35 -10.19 4.82
CA THR A 535 22.79 -9.57 3.57
C THR A 535 23.05 -8.07 3.76
N ILE A 536 22.15 -7.38 4.48
CA ILE A 536 22.30 -5.95 4.78
C ILE A 536 23.51 -5.69 5.68
N GLU A 537 23.73 -6.52 6.71
CA GLU A 537 24.87 -6.41 7.62
C GLU A 537 26.22 -6.56 6.89
N LYS A 538 26.34 -7.58 6.03
CA LYS A 538 27.52 -7.77 5.16
C LYS A 538 27.79 -6.55 4.26
N CYS A 539 26.76 -5.78 3.94
CA CYS A 539 26.90 -4.55 3.17
C CYS A 539 27.36 -3.35 3.97
N LYS A 540 26.94 -3.25 5.23
CA LYS A 540 27.44 -2.21 6.14
C LYS A 540 28.93 -2.40 6.43
N GLU A 541 29.41 -3.64 6.54
CA GLU A 541 30.81 -3.95 6.85
C GLU A 541 31.82 -3.61 5.72
N LYS A 542 31.42 -3.68 4.44
CA LYS A 542 32.35 -3.52 3.30
C LYS A 542 32.78 -2.09 2.99
N LYS A 543 32.38 -1.07 3.77
CA LYS A 543 32.72 0.37 3.61
C LYS A 543 32.64 0.92 2.17
N ASN A 544 31.84 0.31 1.29
CA ASN A 544 31.64 0.77 -0.07
C ASN A 544 30.17 0.57 -0.47
N PRO A 545 29.31 1.60 -0.29
CA PRO A 545 27.87 1.51 -0.52
C PRO A 545 27.51 1.10 -1.96
N SER A 546 28.32 1.50 -2.93
CA SER A 546 28.13 1.26 -4.36
C SER A 546 28.43 -0.19 -4.78
N LEU A 547 29.25 -0.93 -4.03
CA LEU A 547 29.64 -2.31 -4.39
C LEU A 547 28.70 -3.38 -3.84
N CYS A 548 27.79 -3.02 -2.93
CA CYS A 548 27.03 -4.02 -2.18
C CYS A 548 25.62 -4.31 -2.71
N LEU A 549 25.21 -3.58 -3.75
CA LEU A 549 23.86 -3.66 -4.31
C LEU A 549 23.73 -4.57 -5.54
N THR A 550 24.82 -5.18 -5.99
CA THR A 550 24.88 -6.14 -7.10
C THR A 550 24.87 -7.61 -6.67
N MET A 551 24.91 -7.92 -5.37
CA MET A 551 24.95 -9.30 -4.85
C MET A 551 23.57 -9.92 -4.62
N TRP A 552 22.66 -9.87 -5.60
CA TRP A 552 21.48 -10.75 -5.68
C TRP A 552 21.06 -10.99 -7.14
N MET A 553 22.00 -11.41 -7.99
CA MET A 553 21.73 -12.02 -9.30
C MET A 553 22.77 -13.08 -9.69
N VAL A 554 23.19 -13.97 -8.78
CA VAL A 554 23.90 -15.21 -9.17
C VAL A 554 23.59 -16.35 -8.21
N ARG A 555 22.36 -16.87 -8.20
CA ARG A 555 22.06 -18.28 -7.87
C ARG A 555 20.84 -18.76 -8.65
N VAL A 556 20.99 -18.80 -9.97
CA VAL A 556 20.29 -19.75 -10.84
C VAL A 556 21.31 -20.86 -11.14
N PRO A 557 20.95 -22.16 -11.16
CA PRO A 557 21.91 -23.22 -11.45
C PRO A 557 22.44 -23.02 -12.87
N THR A 558 23.70 -22.63 -12.98
CA THR A 558 24.39 -22.41 -14.25
C THR A 558 24.67 -23.76 -14.90
N ILE A 559 24.00 -24.02 -16.03
CA ILE A 559 24.57 -24.83 -17.08
C ILE A 559 25.77 -24.05 -17.63
N LYS A 560 26.95 -24.65 -17.52
CA LYS A 560 28.24 -24.16 -18.03
C LYS A 560 28.16 -23.91 -19.54
N ALA A 561 28.46 -22.68 -19.98
CA ALA A 561 29.31 -22.38 -21.16
C ALA A 561 29.29 -20.88 -21.51
N VAL A 562 30.01 -20.04 -20.77
CA VAL A 562 30.51 -18.76 -21.30
C VAL A 562 31.90 -18.51 -20.73
N LEU A 563 32.91 -18.96 -21.46
CA LEU A 563 34.31 -18.66 -21.17
C LEU A 563 35.11 -18.60 -22.48
N VAL A 564 34.61 -17.86 -23.48
CA VAL A 564 35.37 -17.49 -24.70
C VAL A 564 34.79 -16.20 -25.33
N VAL A 565 34.76 -15.06 -24.63
CA VAL A 565 34.57 -13.73 -25.29
C VAL A 565 35.40 -12.60 -24.66
N SER A 566 36.14 -12.83 -23.56
CA SER A 566 36.92 -11.76 -22.90
C SER A 566 38.30 -11.47 -23.52
N THR A 567 38.60 -11.96 -24.72
CA THR A 567 39.91 -11.77 -25.38
C THR A 567 39.87 -11.10 -26.75
N MET A 568 38.72 -10.55 -27.19
CA MET A 568 38.64 -9.79 -28.46
C MET A 568 38.22 -8.31 -28.34
N LEU A 569 37.95 -7.80 -27.13
CA LEU A 569 37.57 -6.40 -26.91
C LEU A 569 38.71 -5.50 -26.39
N LEU A 570 39.92 -6.04 -26.24
CA LEU A 570 41.11 -5.32 -25.76
C LEU A 570 42.08 -4.87 -26.87
N LEU A 571 41.68 -4.95 -28.15
CA LEU A 571 42.49 -4.54 -29.31
C LEU A 571 41.87 -3.43 -30.17
N ALA A 572 40.76 -2.82 -29.73
CA ALA A 572 40.10 -1.71 -30.44
C ALA A 572 40.16 -0.37 -29.67
N PHE A 573 41.04 -0.23 -28.68
CA PHE A 573 41.22 0.99 -27.88
C PHE A 573 42.60 1.65 -28.05
N GLN A 574 43.24 1.42 -29.20
CA GLN A 574 44.50 2.05 -29.61
C GLN A 574 44.46 2.41 -31.09
N TYR A 575 43.47 3.19 -31.55
CA TYR A 575 43.58 3.99 -32.78
C TYR A 575 42.41 4.98 -32.80
N LEU A 576 42.64 6.17 -32.25
CA LEU A 576 42.04 7.47 -32.60
C LEU A 576 42.14 8.41 -31.39
N SER A 577 43.35 8.90 -31.15
CA SER A 577 43.56 10.23 -30.57
C SER A 577 44.13 11.11 -31.68
N THR A 578 43.79 12.40 -31.63
CA THR A 578 44.21 13.54 -32.48
C THR A 578 43.30 13.88 -33.67
N PHE A 579 42.38 14.82 -33.43
CA PHE A 579 42.21 16.14 -34.10
C PHE A 579 41.24 16.92 -33.19
N ALA A 580 41.73 17.87 -32.38
CA ALA A 580 42.00 19.27 -32.70
C ALA A 580 40.94 20.14 -32.01
N SER A 581 41.42 20.88 -31.01
CA SER A 581 40.81 22.04 -30.37
C SER A 581 40.22 23.01 -31.39
N GLN A 582 38.95 23.38 -31.21
CA GLN A 582 38.43 24.65 -31.71
C GLN A 582 37.58 25.30 -30.62
N ASP A 583 38.13 26.37 -30.06
CA ASP A 583 37.39 27.40 -29.34
C ASP A 583 36.35 28.00 -30.32
N VAL A 584 35.07 27.96 -29.95
CA VAL A 584 34.01 28.69 -30.64
C VAL A 584 33.60 29.85 -29.73
N PRO A 585 33.69 31.12 -30.20
CA PRO A 585 33.25 32.26 -29.41
C PRO A 585 31.73 32.25 -29.26
N ILE A 586 31.26 32.59 -28.06
CA ILE A 586 29.85 32.88 -27.77
C ILE A 586 29.53 34.25 -28.38
N GLU A 587 28.85 34.27 -29.52
CA GLU A 587 28.17 35.47 -30.03
C GLU A 587 26.69 35.16 -30.32
N ASP A 588 25.82 36.01 -29.74
CA ASP A 588 24.40 36.26 -30.01
C ASP A 588 23.55 35.13 -30.62
N TYR A 589 22.92 34.35 -29.74
CA TYR A 589 21.70 33.63 -30.08
C TYR A 589 20.52 34.61 -30.13
N SER A 590 20.35 35.22 -31.28
CA SER A 590 19.08 35.84 -31.66
C SER A 590 17.97 34.77 -31.67
N PHE A 591 16.83 35.12 -31.05
CA PHE A 591 15.62 34.31 -30.92
C PHE A 591 15.23 33.63 -32.24
N ILE A 592 15.50 32.32 -32.35
CA ILE A 592 14.78 31.45 -33.27
C ILE A 592 13.61 30.85 -32.48
N SER A 593 12.43 31.45 -32.61
CA SER A 593 11.18 30.81 -32.20
C SER A 593 10.98 29.57 -33.08
N ALA A 594 11.34 28.40 -32.56
CA ALA A 594 10.88 27.14 -33.13
C ALA A 594 9.36 27.12 -32.97
N GLY A 595 8.65 27.33 -34.08
CA GLY A 595 7.20 27.24 -34.16
C GLY A 595 6.75 25.80 -33.92
N ALA A 596 6.51 25.46 -32.66
CA ALA A 596 5.47 24.51 -32.31
C ALA A 596 4.17 25.32 -32.27
N THR A 597 3.22 25.00 -33.15
CA THR A 597 1.84 25.45 -32.99
C THR A 597 1.40 25.10 -31.57
N SER A 598 1.20 26.09 -30.70
CA SER A 598 0.71 25.89 -29.34
C SER A 598 -0.74 25.41 -29.42
N THR A 599 -0.93 24.11 -29.61
CA THR A 599 -2.24 23.49 -29.37
C THR A 599 -2.54 23.69 -27.90
N ASN A 600 -3.57 24.46 -27.60
CA ASN A 600 -4.10 24.60 -26.25
C ASN A 600 -4.60 23.21 -25.80
N LEU A 601 -3.79 22.48 -25.03
CA LEU A 601 -4.09 21.11 -24.60
C LEU A 601 -5.28 21.08 -23.66
N VAL A 602 -5.41 22.08 -22.79
CA VAL A 602 -6.58 22.25 -21.91
C VAL A 602 -7.86 22.31 -22.73
N ALA A 603 -7.86 23.01 -23.87
CA ALA A 603 -9.02 23.07 -24.77
C ALA A 603 -9.38 21.75 -25.47
N GLN A 604 -8.54 20.71 -25.35
CA GLN A 604 -8.83 19.36 -25.84
C GLN A 604 -9.42 18.45 -24.76
N CYS A 605 -9.61 18.95 -23.55
CA CYS A 605 -10.08 18.20 -22.40
C CYS A 605 -11.36 18.81 -21.82
N ASP A 606 -12.18 17.95 -21.23
CA ASP A 606 -13.31 18.39 -20.41
C ASP A 606 -12.83 18.64 -18.98
N GLU A 607 -12.97 19.88 -18.49
CA GLU A 607 -12.86 20.20 -17.05
C GLU A 607 -14.10 19.65 -16.33
N LYS A 608 -13.88 18.82 -15.31
CA LYS A 608 -14.95 18.19 -14.52
C LYS A 608 -14.67 18.32 -13.03
N PHE A 609 -15.72 18.13 -12.24
CA PHE A 609 -15.64 18.11 -10.79
C PHE A 609 -16.35 16.86 -10.26
N PHE A 610 -15.69 16.17 -9.34
CA PHE A 610 -16.20 15.01 -8.62
C PHE A 610 -16.55 15.41 -7.19
N THR A 611 -17.75 15.04 -6.72
CA THR A 611 -18.13 15.24 -5.32
C THR A 611 -17.40 14.21 -4.46
N GLN A 612 -16.42 14.70 -3.72
CA GLN A 612 -15.46 13.89 -2.99
C GLN A 612 -15.72 13.98 -1.47
N THR A 613 -15.49 12.88 -0.76
CA THR A 613 -15.52 12.87 0.71
C THR A 613 -14.35 13.69 1.25
N LEU A 614 -14.62 14.60 2.17
CA LEU A 614 -13.57 15.44 2.77
C LEU A 614 -12.61 14.60 3.61
N ASP A 615 -13.14 13.72 4.44
CA ASP A 615 -12.39 12.83 5.31
C ASP A 615 -12.79 11.39 5.05
N HIS A 616 -11.95 10.66 4.34
CA HIS A 616 -12.19 9.26 3.97
C HIS A 616 -12.20 8.31 5.15
N PHE A 617 -11.61 8.73 6.27
CA PHE A 617 -11.45 7.95 7.49
C PHE A 617 -12.46 8.37 8.57
N ASP A 618 -13.47 9.17 8.19
CA ASP A 618 -14.67 9.49 8.97
C ASP A 618 -15.91 9.33 8.07
N VAL A 619 -16.71 8.29 8.30
CA VAL A 619 -17.90 7.98 7.46
C VAL A 619 -18.96 9.11 7.47
N GLY A 620 -18.98 9.95 8.50
CA GLY A 620 -19.90 11.08 8.60
C GLY A 620 -19.38 12.38 7.97
N ALA A 621 -18.23 12.33 7.28
CA ALA A 621 -17.57 13.51 6.77
C ALA A 621 -18.39 14.24 5.69
N PRO A 622 -18.32 15.58 5.64
CA PRO A 622 -18.92 16.35 4.56
C PRO A 622 -18.18 16.09 3.24
N THR A 623 -18.70 16.64 2.14
CA THR A 623 -18.08 16.52 0.82
C THR A 623 -17.53 17.86 0.32
N TYR A 624 -16.63 17.80 -0.67
CA TYR A 624 -16.11 18.93 -1.43
C TYR A 624 -16.02 18.58 -2.91
N GLN A 625 -15.75 19.57 -3.78
CA GLN A 625 -15.58 19.32 -5.21
C GLN A 625 -14.10 19.18 -5.56
N GLN A 626 -13.69 17.98 -5.98
CA GLN A 626 -12.36 17.72 -6.53
C GLN A 626 -12.39 17.92 -8.04
N ARG A 627 -11.50 18.76 -8.57
CA ARG A 627 -11.34 19.00 -10.01
C ARG A 627 -10.57 17.86 -10.67
N TYR A 628 -10.94 17.53 -11.90
CA TYR A 628 -10.14 16.69 -12.77
C TYR A 628 -10.41 17.02 -14.25
N PHE A 629 -9.45 16.74 -15.12
CA PHE A 629 -9.62 16.84 -16.57
C PHE A 629 -9.75 15.45 -17.20
N VAL A 630 -10.59 15.33 -18.22
CA VAL A 630 -10.69 14.13 -19.07
C VAL A 630 -10.41 14.51 -20.51
N CYS A 631 -9.40 13.87 -21.12
CA CYS A 631 -9.06 14.06 -22.52
C CYS A 631 -9.15 12.69 -23.22
N ASP A 632 -10.28 12.42 -23.87
CA ASP A 632 -10.62 11.09 -24.41
C ASP A 632 -10.57 11.01 -25.94
N ASN A 633 -10.08 12.05 -26.62
CA ASN A 633 -9.94 12.10 -28.09
C ASN A 633 -9.10 10.95 -28.68
N HIS A 634 -8.20 10.37 -27.88
CA HIS A 634 -7.32 9.25 -28.28
C HIS A 634 -7.86 7.88 -27.86
N PHE A 635 -8.96 7.83 -27.11
CA PHE A 635 -9.45 6.61 -26.49
C PHE A 635 -9.97 5.60 -27.53
N LYS A 636 -9.53 4.34 -27.42
CA LYS A 636 -9.99 3.23 -28.26
C LYS A 636 -10.45 2.06 -27.37
N PRO A 637 -11.47 1.28 -27.76
CA PRO A 637 -11.81 0.04 -27.06
C PRO A 637 -10.59 -0.89 -26.93
N GLY A 638 -10.36 -1.41 -25.73
CA GLY A 638 -9.13 -2.18 -25.43
C GLY A 638 -7.89 -1.33 -25.13
N GLY A 639 -8.04 0.00 -25.05
CA GLY A 639 -6.98 0.93 -24.63
C GLY A 639 -6.89 1.12 -23.12
N VAL A 640 -6.11 2.10 -22.69
CA VAL A 640 -5.76 2.30 -21.27
C VAL A 640 -6.32 3.61 -20.70
N MET A 641 -6.33 3.75 -19.37
CA MET A 641 -6.43 5.05 -18.70
C MET A 641 -5.02 5.50 -18.29
N PHE A 642 -4.56 6.60 -18.85
CA PHE A 642 -3.39 7.32 -18.32
C PHE A 642 -3.88 8.29 -17.25
N PHE A 643 -3.42 8.11 -16.01
CA PHE A 643 -3.88 8.86 -14.86
C PHE A 643 -2.72 9.67 -14.26
N TYR A 644 -2.76 10.99 -14.37
CA TYR A 644 -1.81 11.85 -13.68
C TYR A 644 -2.24 12.00 -12.21
N VAL A 645 -1.31 11.68 -11.31
CA VAL A 645 -1.47 11.79 -9.87
C VAL A 645 -1.11 13.21 -9.47
N GLY A 646 -2.12 14.09 -9.41
CA GLY A 646 -1.93 15.51 -9.11
C GLY A 646 -1.20 15.75 -7.79
N ASN A 647 -0.43 16.84 -7.76
CA ASN A 647 0.47 17.16 -6.67
C ASN A 647 0.37 18.65 -6.28
N GLU A 648 1.47 19.27 -5.85
CA GLU A 648 1.54 20.54 -5.12
C GLU A 648 1.31 21.83 -5.94
N ALA A 649 0.46 21.80 -6.97
CA ALA A 649 0.10 22.97 -7.78
C ALA A 649 -1.24 22.76 -8.52
N ASP A 650 -1.67 23.80 -9.24
CA ASP A 650 -2.80 23.72 -10.17
C ASP A 650 -2.57 22.61 -11.22
N VAL A 651 -3.55 21.73 -11.40
CA VAL A 651 -3.41 20.57 -12.27
C VAL A 651 -3.20 20.93 -13.76
N GLU A 652 -3.58 22.13 -14.18
CA GLU A 652 -3.36 22.62 -15.55
C GLU A 652 -1.87 22.75 -15.88
N LEU A 653 -1.02 23.01 -14.88
CA LEU A 653 0.44 23.00 -15.06
C LEU A 653 0.89 21.61 -15.55
N TYR A 654 0.45 20.56 -14.87
CA TYR A 654 0.85 19.19 -15.20
C TYR A 654 0.24 18.72 -16.53
N LEU A 655 -1.01 19.10 -16.81
CA LEU A 655 -1.66 18.84 -18.09
C LEU A 655 -0.84 19.40 -19.25
N ASN A 656 -0.34 20.63 -19.10
CA ASN A 656 0.41 21.32 -20.16
C ASN A 656 1.88 20.90 -20.29
N HIS A 657 2.45 20.20 -19.30
CA HIS A 657 3.87 19.84 -19.29
C HIS A 657 4.16 18.33 -19.37
N THR A 658 3.19 17.45 -19.05
CA THR A 658 3.40 15.98 -19.04
C THR A 658 3.28 15.36 -20.44
N GLY A 659 4.22 15.70 -21.31
CA GLY A 659 4.27 15.23 -22.69
C GLY A 659 4.34 13.72 -22.87
N LEU A 660 4.96 12.97 -21.94
CA LEU A 660 5.03 11.51 -22.03
C LEU A 660 3.63 10.87 -22.12
N MET A 661 2.62 11.42 -21.43
CA MET A 661 1.24 10.95 -21.53
C MET A 661 0.63 11.28 -22.90
N TRP A 662 0.78 12.52 -23.35
CA TRP A 662 0.20 13.02 -24.59
C TRP A 662 0.77 12.35 -25.84
N GLU A 663 2.09 12.23 -25.92
CA GLU A 663 2.79 11.69 -27.09
C GLU A 663 2.53 10.19 -27.29
N ASN A 664 2.14 9.48 -26.23
CA ASN A 664 1.84 8.05 -26.27
C ASN A 664 0.34 7.74 -26.27
N ALA A 665 -0.53 8.75 -26.21
CA ALA A 665 -1.97 8.56 -26.09
C ALA A 665 -2.56 7.71 -27.24
N ASP A 666 -2.20 8.04 -28.49
CA ASP A 666 -2.71 7.35 -29.67
C ASP A 666 -2.28 5.88 -29.79
N GLU A 667 -1.03 5.60 -29.42
CA GLU A 667 -0.43 4.26 -29.46
C GLU A 667 -1.13 3.32 -28.47
N PHE A 668 -1.44 3.83 -27.28
CA PHE A 668 -2.10 3.07 -26.23
C PHE A 668 -3.64 3.11 -26.33
N GLY A 669 -4.19 3.87 -27.28
CA GLY A 669 -5.63 4.14 -27.34
C GLY A 669 -6.13 4.74 -26.02
N ALA A 670 -5.33 5.62 -25.42
CA ALA A 670 -5.48 6.04 -24.04
C ALA A 670 -6.56 7.11 -23.88
N MET A 671 -7.23 7.05 -22.75
CA MET A 671 -7.96 8.18 -22.18
C MET A 671 -7.07 8.81 -21.11
N LEU A 672 -6.88 10.11 -21.17
CA LEU A 672 -6.05 10.84 -20.21
C LEU A 672 -6.94 11.43 -19.13
N VAL A 673 -6.58 11.22 -17.87
CA VAL A 673 -7.23 11.80 -16.70
C VAL A 673 -6.17 12.51 -15.87
N PHE A 674 -6.37 13.81 -15.64
CA PHE A 674 -5.51 14.59 -14.73
C PHE A 674 -6.33 14.94 -13.50
N ALA A 675 -6.10 14.25 -12.38
CA ALA A 675 -6.82 14.50 -11.14
C ALA A 675 -6.06 15.52 -10.30
N GLU A 676 -6.74 16.57 -9.84
CA GLU A 676 -6.13 17.59 -9.00
C GLU A 676 -6.01 17.10 -7.55
N HIS A 677 -4.91 17.48 -6.89
CA HIS A 677 -4.71 17.22 -5.48
C HIS A 677 -5.63 18.12 -4.64
N ARG A 678 -6.20 17.58 -3.56
CA ARG A 678 -6.93 18.38 -2.57
C ARG A 678 -6.08 19.56 -2.08
N TYR A 679 -6.71 20.69 -1.78
CA TYR A 679 -6.10 21.97 -1.36
C TYR A 679 -5.37 22.76 -2.45
N PHE A 680 -5.10 22.18 -3.62
CA PHE A 680 -4.42 22.88 -4.72
C PHE A 680 -5.39 23.24 -5.85
N GLY A 681 -5.01 24.25 -6.64
CA GLY A 681 -5.81 24.75 -7.78
C GLY A 681 -7.23 25.13 -7.40
N LYS A 682 -8.22 24.47 -8.01
CA LYS A 682 -9.66 24.68 -7.73
C LYS A 682 -10.25 23.64 -6.76
N SER A 683 -9.44 22.68 -6.31
CA SER A 683 -9.85 21.58 -5.42
C SER A 683 -9.64 21.94 -3.95
N VAL A 684 -10.12 23.13 -3.55
CA VAL A 684 -9.84 23.74 -2.24
C VAL A 684 -11.05 23.57 -1.30
N PRO A 685 -11.02 22.63 -0.35
CA PRO A 685 -12.06 22.54 0.67
C PRO A 685 -12.15 23.86 1.45
N PHE A 686 -13.35 24.27 1.85
CA PHE A 686 -13.58 25.48 2.67
C PHE A 686 -13.20 26.83 2.03
N GLY A 687 -12.79 26.87 0.76
CA GLY A 687 -12.50 28.11 0.04
C GLY A 687 -11.45 28.97 0.75
N LYS A 688 -11.80 30.23 1.08
CA LYS A 688 -10.85 31.20 1.67
C LYS A 688 -10.40 30.84 3.10
N ASP A 689 -11.14 30.00 3.81
CA ASP A 689 -10.82 29.57 5.17
C ASP A 689 -10.00 28.27 5.21
N VAL A 690 -9.55 27.75 4.06
CA VAL A 690 -8.84 26.46 3.95
C VAL A 690 -7.64 26.33 4.90
N THR A 691 -6.88 27.42 5.10
CA THR A 691 -5.70 27.44 5.99
C THR A 691 -6.05 27.25 7.48
N LYS A 692 -7.32 27.41 7.87
CA LYS A 692 -7.81 27.09 9.22
C LYS A 692 -8.19 25.62 9.38
N HIS A 693 -8.22 24.87 8.29
CA HIS A 693 -8.71 23.50 8.22
C HIS A 693 -7.68 22.57 7.58
N MET A 694 -6.40 22.68 7.96
CA MET A 694 -5.30 21.96 7.32
C MET A 694 -5.29 20.45 7.57
N LYS A 695 -5.98 19.96 8.60
CA LYS A 695 -5.93 18.54 9.00
C LYS A 695 -6.38 17.51 7.95
N TYR A 696 -7.13 17.93 6.93
CA TYR A 696 -7.53 17.03 5.83
C TYR A 696 -6.54 17.06 4.66
N LEU A 697 -5.46 17.85 4.77
CA LEU A 697 -4.36 17.85 3.83
C LEU A 697 -3.34 16.79 4.25
N SER A 698 -3.53 15.57 3.75
CA SER A 698 -2.62 14.45 3.93
C SER A 698 -2.46 13.62 2.67
N THR A 699 -1.38 12.87 2.64
CA THR A 699 -1.07 11.91 1.58
C THR A 699 -2.10 10.80 1.51
N GLU A 700 -2.53 10.24 2.64
CA GLU A 700 -3.50 9.15 2.72
C GLU A 700 -4.87 9.59 2.17
N GLN A 701 -5.29 10.80 2.53
CA GLN A 701 -6.55 11.34 2.04
C GLN A 701 -6.52 11.61 0.53
N ALA A 702 -5.39 12.12 0.00
CA ALA A 702 -5.22 12.30 -1.43
C ALA A 702 -5.20 10.97 -2.20
N LEU A 703 -4.55 9.94 -1.66
CA LEU A 703 -4.58 8.59 -2.25
C LEU A 703 -5.99 7.99 -2.26
N ALA A 704 -6.76 8.20 -1.19
CA ALA A 704 -8.16 7.79 -1.12
C ALA A 704 -9.03 8.57 -2.12
N ASP A 705 -8.78 9.87 -2.33
CA ASP A 705 -9.45 10.65 -3.37
C ASP A 705 -9.29 10.01 -4.75
N PHE A 706 -8.04 9.69 -5.12
CA PHE A 706 -7.72 9.07 -6.41
C PHE A 706 -8.33 7.66 -6.54
N ALA A 707 -8.32 6.86 -5.47
CA ALA A 707 -8.96 5.53 -5.45
C ALA A 707 -10.47 5.61 -5.72
N VAL A 708 -11.17 6.51 -5.01
CA VAL A 708 -12.61 6.69 -5.16
C VAL A 708 -12.94 7.24 -6.54
N LEU A 709 -12.19 8.24 -7.03
CA LEU A 709 -12.38 8.81 -8.36
C LEU A 709 -12.21 7.76 -9.45
N ILE A 710 -11.11 7.00 -9.47
CA ILE A 710 -10.89 5.95 -10.49
C ILE A 710 -11.99 4.88 -10.43
N THR A 711 -12.40 4.48 -9.22
CA THR A 711 -13.48 3.49 -9.03
C THR A 711 -14.81 4.01 -9.57
N HIS A 712 -15.12 5.28 -9.32
CA HIS A 712 -16.29 5.96 -9.87
C HIS A 712 -16.24 6.00 -11.40
N LEU A 713 -15.15 6.49 -12.00
CA LEU A 713 -15.02 6.61 -13.45
C LEU A 713 -15.12 5.25 -14.17
N LYS A 714 -14.49 4.19 -13.62
CA LYS A 714 -14.62 2.83 -14.17
C LYS A 714 -16.07 2.33 -14.14
N THR A 715 -16.79 2.64 -13.07
CA THR A 715 -18.19 2.23 -12.87
C THR A 715 -19.14 3.03 -13.76
N GLU A 716 -19.04 4.35 -13.74
CA GLU A 716 -19.88 5.28 -14.51
C GLU A 716 -19.77 4.99 -16.01
N TRP A 717 -18.55 4.85 -16.52
CA TRP A 717 -18.30 4.60 -17.94
C TRP A 717 -18.42 3.14 -18.33
N LYS A 718 -18.61 2.23 -17.37
CA LYS A 718 -18.63 0.77 -17.57
C LYS A 718 -17.36 0.29 -18.30
N ARG A 719 -16.20 0.86 -17.93
CA ARG A 719 -14.88 0.60 -18.54
C ARG A 719 -13.98 -0.08 -17.53
N ASP A 720 -13.77 -1.38 -17.73
CA ASP A 720 -12.81 -2.17 -16.96
C ASP A 720 -11.50 -2.29 -17.75
N ILE A 721 -10.75 -1.17 -17.77
CA ILE A 721 -9.50 -0.98 -18.51
C ILE A 721 -8.31 -0.80 -17.54
N PRO A 722 -7.06 -1.09 -17.96
CA PRO A 722 -5.90 -0.89 -17.11
C PRO A 722 -5.67 0.61 -16.86
N VAL A 723 -5.19 0.94 -15.66
CA VAL A 723 -4.84 2.31 -15.26
C VAL A 723 -3.34 2.40 -15.06
N ILE A 724 -2.68 3.30 -15.79
CA ILE A 724 -1.25 3.57 -15.67
C ILE A 724 -1.10 4.98 -15.09
N GLY A 725 -0.42 5.06 -13.93
CA GLY A 725 -0.18 6.31 -13.22
C GLY A 725 1.07 7.03 -13.68
N PHE A 726 1.03 8.34 -13.60
CA PHE A 726 2.17 9.23 -13.87
C PHE A 726 2.24 10.29 -12.77
N GLY A 727 3.45 10.61 -12.33
CA GLY A 727 3.67 11.72 -11.43
C GLY A 727 5.16 12.07 -11.33
N GLY A 728 5.46 13.36 -11.27
CA GLY A 728 6.78 13.91 -10.99
C GLY A 728 6.88 14.41 -9.54
N SER A 729 8.07 14.43 -8.95
CA SER A 729 8.27 14.98 -7.59
C SER A 729 7.40 14.26 -6.55
N TYR A 730 6.69 15.01 -5.70
CA TYR A 730 5.65 14.52 -4.79
C TYR A 730 4.53 13.76 -5.52
N GLY A 731 4.14 14.14 -6.73
CA GLY A 731 3.21 13.35 -7.55
C GLY A 731 3.76 11.96 -7.88
N GLY A 732 5.08 11.85 -8.09
CA GLY A 732 5.77 10.56 -8.26
C GLY A 732 5.80 9.74 -6.96
N MET A 733 5.96 10.41 -5.81
CA MET A 733 5.85 9.77 -4.49
C MET A 733 4.46 9.21 -4.28
N LEU A 734 3.42 10.05 -4.43
CA LEU A 734 2.02 9.67 -4.36
C LEU A 734 1.72 8.52 -5.33
N GLY A 735 2.13 8.62 -6.60
CA GLY A 735 1.90 7.55 -7.56
C GLY A 735 2.53 6.22 -7.13
N SER A 736 3.79 6.24 -6.67
CA SER A 736 4.45 5.02 -6.19
C SER A 736 3.75 4.42 -4.97
N TRP A 737 3.37 5.25 -3.99
CA TRP A 737 2.62 4.84 -2.81
C TRP A 737 1.20 4.37 -3.15
N PHE A 738 0.58 4.97 -4.17
CA PHE A 738 -0.71 4.57 -4.66
C PHE A 738 -0.66 3.15 -5.24
N ARG A 739 0.37 2.83 -6.03
CA ARG A 739 0.59 1.46 -6.51
C ARG A 739 0.89 0.49 -5.37
N MET A 740 1.64 0.92 -4.36
CA MET A 740 1.99 0.09 -3.20
C MET A 740 0.76 -0.22 -2.33
N LYS A 741 -0.12 0.75 -2.12
CA LYS A 741 -1.30 0.64 -1.24
C LYS A 741 -2.57 0.18 -1.96
N TYR A 742 -2.72 0.46 -3.25
CA TYR A 742 -3.90 0.16 -4.07
C TYR A 742 -3.54 -0.55 -5.38
N PRO A 743 -2.80 -1.68 -5.34
CA PRO A 743 -2.38 -2.39 -6.55
C PRO A 743 -3.55 -2.99 -7.36
N HIS A 744 -4.76 -3.01 -6.80
CA HIS A 744 -6.00 -3.42 -7.46
C HIS A 744 -6.71 -2.30 -8.22
N ILE A 745 -6.35 -1.03 -7.97
CA ILE A 745 -6.92 0.15 -8.63
C ILE A 745 -6.02 0.64 -9.78
N ILE A 746 -4.71 0.73 -9.53
CA ILE A 746 -3.70 1.24 -10.47
C ILE A 746 -2.71 0.14 -10.85
N ASP A 747 -2.60 -0.18 -12.14
CA ASP A 747 -1.92 -1.38 -12.65
C ASP A 747 -0.40 -1.23 -12.79
N GLY A 748 0.08 0.01 -12.93
CA GLY A 748 1.50 0.36 -12.86
C GLY A 748 1.72 1.87 -12.87
N VAL A 749 2.91 2.32 -12.49
CA VAL A 749 3.21 3.75 -12.31
C VAL A 749 4.60 4.13 -12.83
N ILE A 750 4.67 5.25 -13.54
CA ILE A 750 5.92 5.99 -13.82
C ILE A 750 6.07 7.05 -12.71
N ALA A 751 6.97 6.80 -11.77
CA ALA A 751 7.27 7.63 -10.61
C ALA A 751 8.57 8.41 -10.86
N ALA A 752 8.45 9.54 -11.55
CA ALA A 752 9.58 10.33 -12.00
C ALA A 752 10.10 11.26 -10.90
N SER A 753 11.42 11.23 -10.67
CA SER A 753 12.10 12.03 -9.63
C SER A 753 11.41 11.98 -8.27
N ALA A 754 11.00 10.79 -7.82
CA ALA A 754 10.23 10.59 -6.59
C ALA A 754 11.15 10.30 -5.38
N PRO A 755 11.35 11.27 -4.44
CA PRO A 755 12.28 11.14 -3.32
C PRO A 755 11.71 10.34 -2.13
N ILE A 756 11.15 9.15 -2.37
CA ILE A 756 10.45 8.34 -1.35
C ILE A 756 11.35 7.77 -0.24
N LEU A 757 12.67 7.99 -0.33
CA LEU A 757 13.66 7.45 0.61
C LEU A 757 14.26 8.52 1.53
N SER A 758 13.63 9.69 1.62
CA SER A 758 14.06 10.85 2.43
C SER A 758 13.78 10.73 3.93
N TYR A 759 13.10 9.66 4.37
CA TYR A 759 12.46 9.62 5.70
C TYR A 759 13.17 8.71 6.70
N PHE A 760 13.04 9.03 7.99
CA PHE A 760 13.63 8.26 9.09
C PHE A 760 12.90 6.94 9.30
N GLY A 761 13.61 5.94 9.84
CA GLY A 761 13.07 4.60 10.09
C GLY A 761 13.30 3.60 8.96
N ASP A 762 13.93 4.02 7.85
CA ASP A 762 14.40 3.10 6.80
C ASP A 762 15.62 2.27 7.30
N GLU A 763 15.82 1.08 6.71
CA GLU A 763 16.91 0.16 7.02
C GLU A 763 18.30 0.72 6.63
N VAL A 764 18.31 1.72 5.74
CA VAL A 764 19.48 2.48 5.30
C VAL A 764 19.32 3.93 5.77
N VAL A 765 20.36 4.45 6.44
CA VAL A 765 20.38 5.84 6.93
C VAL A 765 20.37 6.80 5.75
N HIS A 766 19.45 7.76 5.79
CA HIS A 766 19.31 8.87 4.85
C HIS A 766 20.55 9.79 4.89
N ASP A 767 21.10 10.13 3.71
CA ASP A 767 22.15 11.16 3.60
C ASP A 767 21.50 12.54 3.53
N LEU A 768 21.39 13.19 4.69
CA LEU A 768 20.82 14.52 4.83
C LEU A 768 21.52 15.57 3.93
N GLY A 769 22.82 15.39 3.63
CA GLY A 769 23.57 16.31 2.78
C GLY A 769 23.46 16.01 1.28
N GLY A 770 22.84 14.89 0.89
CA GLY A 770 22.85 14.42 -0.50
C GLY A 770 22.22 15.41 -1.48
N TYR A 771 21.12 16.04 -1.08
CA TYR A 771 20.42 17.04 -1.89
C TYR A 771 21.37 18.20 -2.29
N SER A 772 21.98 18.83 -1.29
CA SER A 772 22.92 19.95 -1.47
C SER A 772 24.20 19.57 -2.24
N GLN A 773 24.64 18.31 -2.09
CA GLN A 773 25.78 17.78 -2.85
C GLN A 773 25.47 17.68 -4.35
N VAL A 774 24.25 17.29 -4.73
CA VAL A 774 23.82 17.27 -6.14
C VAL A 774 23.69 18.68 -6.70
N THR A 775 23.07 19.62 -5.97
CA THR A 775 23.05 21.05 -6.39
C THR A 775 24.48 21.59 -6.61
N THR A 776 25.44 21.16 -5.79
CA THR A 776 26.85 21.54 -5.94
C THR A 776 27.51 20.88 -7.15
N PHE A 777 27.15 19.63 -7.47
CA PHE A 777 27.62 18.94 -8.67
C PHE A 777 27.21 19.70 -9.95
N ASP A 778 25.98 20.20 -10.00
CA ASP A 778 25.45 21.00 -11.12
C ASP A 778 26.24 22.29 -11.35
N ALA A 779 26.71 22.91 -10.28
CA ALA A 779 27.56 24.10 -10.34
C ALA A 779 29.04 23.80 -10.65
N SER A 780 29.41 22.52 -10.83
CA SER A 780 30.79 22.11 -11.07
C SER A 780 31.16 22.00 -12.56
N PRO A 781 32.46 22.04 -12.90
CA PRO A 781 32.94 21.77 -14.26
C PRO A 781 32.52 20.41 -14.83
N ALA A 782 32.34 19.40 -13.97
CA ALA A 782 31.90 18.08 -14.41
C ALA A 782 30.47 18.10 -14.98
N ALA A 783 29.63 19.05 -14.55
CA ALA A 783 28.30 19.31 -15.09
C ALA A 783 28.28 20.38 -16.20
N GLY A 784 29.45 20.91 -16.59
CA GLY A 784 29.61 21.93 -17.62
C GLY A 784 29.54 23.38 -17.13
N SER A 785 29.58 23.61 -15.82
CA SER A 785 29.59 24.95 -15.21
C SER A 785 31.01 25.53 -15.10
N ALA A 786 31.12 26.84 -14.88
CA ALA A 786 32.41 27.53 -14.81
C ALA A 786 33.29 27.06 -13.62
N GLU A 787 34.61 26.98 -13.82
CA GLU A 787 35.58 26.44 -12.84
C GLU A 787 35.55 27.15 -11.48
N ASN A 788 35.45 28.48 -11.49
CA ASN A 788 35.41 29.27 -10.26
C ASN A 788 34.00 29.41 -9.64
N CYS A 789 32.96 28.78 -10.20
CA CYS A 789 31.60 28.92 -9.69
C CYS A 789 31.47 28.43 -8.25
N VAL A 790 31.74 27.14 -7.99
CA VAL A 790 31.66 26.55 -6.64
C VAL A 790 32.55 27.27 -5.62
N PRO A 791 33.85 27.56 -5.90
CA PRO A 791 34.68 28.32 -4.98
C PRO A 791 34.13 29.71 -4.64
N ASN A 792 33.60 30.44 -5.62
CA ASN A 792 33.07 31.79 -5.41
C ASN A 792 31.73 31.78 -4.66
N VAL A 793 30.85 30.82 -4.95
CA VAL A 793 29.60 30.62 -4.19
C VAL A 793 29.92 30.31 -2.73
N ARG A 794 30.86 29.40 -2.46
CA ARG A 794 31.32 29.12 -1.07
C ARG A 794 31.81 30.36 -0.34
N ARG A 795 32.47 31.27 -1.05
CA ARG A 795 33.02 32.51 -0.49
C ARG A 795 31.95 33.59 -0.29
N ALA A 796 30.85 33.56 -1.03
CA ALA A 796 29.77 34.54 -0.91
C ALA A 796 29.11 34.49 0.49
N TRP A 797 28.87 33.30 1.05
CA TRP A 797 28.21 33.15 2.36
C TRP A 797 28.94 33.83 3.53
N PRO A 798 30.24 33.56 3.79
CA PRO A 798 30.96 34.28 4.84
C PRO A 798 31.12 35.77 4.51
N ALA A 799 31.17 36.17 3.23
CA ALA A 799 31.22 37.58 2.84
C ALA A 799 29.93 38.33 3.22
N MET A 800 28.76 37.73 3.04
CA MET A 800 27.47 38.29 3.50
C MET A 800 27.49 38.53 5.02
N LYS A 801 27.84 37.50 5.81
CA LYS A 801 27.93 37.62 7.27
C LYS A 801 28.99 38.64 7.72
N LYS A 802 30.09 38.77 6.98
CA LYS A 802 31.16 39.74 7.29
C LYS A 802 30.70 41.18 7.04
N LEU A 803 30.08 41.47 5.90
CA LEU A 803 29.57 42.82 5.59
C LEU A 803 28.45 43.24 6.55
N TRP A 804 27.53 42.33 6.88
CA TRP A 804 26.40 42.64 7.76
C TRP A 804 26.78 43.16 9.16
N LYS A 805 27.97 42.85 9.69
CA LYS A 805 28.38 43.23 11.06
C LYS A 805 28.49 44.73 11.32
N SER A 806 28.34 45.59 10.32
CA SER A 806 28.42 47.05 10.47
C SER A 806 27.29 47.76 9.71
N ASN A 807 26.85 48.92 10.21
CA ASN A 807 25.78 49.70 9.56
C ASN A 807 26.10 50.07 8.10
N ASP A 808 27.37 50.42 7.82
CA ASP A 808 27.81 50.69 6.44
C ASP A 808 27.78 49.42 5.59
N GLY A 809 28.25 48.30 6.15
CA GLY A 809 28.26 47.02 5.48
C GLY A 809 26.87 46.43 5.24
N CYS A 810 25.87 46.65 6.11
CA CYS A 810 24.46 46.33 5.84
C CYS A 810 23.94 47.07 4.60
N ARG A 811 24.27 48.37 4.47
CA ARG A 811 23.88 49.18 3.30
C ARG A 811 24.56 48.66 2.04
N LYS A 812 25.86 48.34 2.12
CA LYS A 812 26.62 47.73 1.02
C LYS A 812 26.08 46.35 0.65
N LEU A 813 25.66 45.53 1.62
CA LEU A 813 25.09 44.22 1.37
C LEU A 813 23.76 44.32 0.61
N LYS A 814 22.85 45.22 1.05
CA LYS A 814 21.61 45.51 0.32
C LYS A 814 21.90 45.96 -1.12
N GLN A 815 22.87 46.86 -1.29
CA GLN A 815 23.26 47.36 -2.59
C GLN A 815 23.88 46.26 -3.49
N ALA A 816 24.78 45.45 -2.95
CA ALA A 816 25.47 44.40 -3.69
C ALA A 816 24.50 43.32 -4.18
N LEU A 817 23.56 42.94 -3.31
CA LEU A 817 22.54 41.93 -3.61
C LEU A 817 21.27 42.51 -4.22
N SER A 818 21.24 43.79 -4.59
CA SER A 818 20.06 44.46 -5.18
C SER A 818 18.79 44.25 -4.36
N LEU A 819 18.88 44.22 -3.02
CA LEU A 819 17.74 44.03 -2.13
C LEU A 819 16.91 45.32 -2.03
N CYS A 820 15.59 45.20 -1.93
CA CYS A 820 14.72 46.34 -1.74
C CYS A 820 15.00 47.04 -0.39
N GLU A 821 14.83 48.37 -0.34
CA GLU A 821 15.20 49.17 0.85
C GLU A 821 14.57 48.67 2.15
N ASN A 822 13.31 48.22 2.08
CA ASN A 822 12.51 47.71 3.18
C ASN A 822 12.90 46.32 3.68
N THR A 823 13.87 45.65 3.05
CA THR A 823 14.36 44.34 3.50
C THR A 823 14.98 44.42 4.89
N SER A 824 14.49 43.64 5.86
CA SER A 824 15.08 43.57 7.19
C SER A 824 16.45 42.88 7.14
N LEU A 825 17.45 43.47 7.79
CA LEU A 825 18.78 42.89 8.04
C LEU A 825 19.27 43.37 9.42
N GLU A 826 18.39 43.34 10.41
CA GLU A 826 18.65 43.88 11.75
C GLU A 826 19.25 42.84 12.69
N SER A 827 18.99 41.55 12.40
CA SER A 827 19.45 40.41 13.19
C SER A 827 20.28 39.43 12.36
N GLU A 828 21.03 38.56 13.03
CA GLU A 828 21.73 37.47 12.33
C GLU A 828 20.73 36.51 11.67
N GLU A 829 19.57 36.33 12.29
CA GLU A 829 18.46 35.54 11.72
C GLU A 829 17.97 36.10 10.38
N ASP A 830 17.94 37.42 10.21
CA ASP A 830 17.59 38.04 8.92
C ASP A 830 18.62 37.72 7.83
N VAL A 831 19.89 37.64 8.19
CA VAL A 831 20.96 37.24 7.25
C VAL A 831 20.89 35.75 6.94
N ASP A 832 20.57 34.92 7.93
CA ASP A 832 20.36 33.49 7.70
C ASP A 832 19.17 33.26 6.75
N LYS A 833 18.06 34.00 6.90
CA LYS A 833 16.92 33.98 5.95
C LYS A 833 17.32 34.43 4.54
N LEU A 834 18.18 35.44 4.42
CA LEU A 834 18.75 35.86 3.14
C LEU A 834 19.61 34.78 2.49
N MET A 835 20.41 34.08 3.29
CA MET A 835 21.24 32.97 2.80
C MET A 835 20.37 31.78 2.37
N GLU A 836 19.31 31.45 3.11
CA GLU A 836 18.32 30.42 2.77
C GLU A 836 17.59 30.77 1.46
N TRP A 837 17.10 32.00 1.32
CA TRP A 837 16.49 32.50 0.09
C TRP A 837 17.46 32.44 -1.11
N ALA A 838 18.72 32.86 -0.94
CA ALA A 838 19.69 32.78 -2.02
C ALA A 838 20.06 31.34 -2.40
N LYS A 839 20.05 30.40 -1.44
CA LYS A 839 20.24 28.97 -1.70
C LYS A 839 19.08 28.38 -2.51
N ASP A 840 17.84 28.77 -2.20
CA ASP A 840 16.63 28.33 -2.90
C ASP A 840 16.70 28.61 -4.41
N ALA A 841 17.30 29.74 -4.83
CA ALA A 841 17.56 30.00 -6.25
C ALA A 841 18.45 28.93 -6.91
N PHE A 842 19.52 28.49 -6.24
CA PHE A 842 20.40 27.44 -6.78
C PHE A 842 19.71 26.08 -6.83
N ASP A 843 18.94 25.74 -5.79
CA ASP A 843 18.18 24.48 -5.76
C ASP A 843 17.11 24.45 -6.86
N SER A 844 16.35 25.54 -7.01
CA SER A 844 15.35 25.70 -8.07
C SER A 844 15.96 25.64 -9.47
N MET A 845 17.11 26.31 -9.68
CA MET A 845 17.82 26.22 -10.97
C MET A 845 18.38 24.82 -11.24
N ALA A 846 18.85 24.09 -10.24
CA ALA A 846 19.31 22.71 -10.39
C ALA A 846 18.15 21.77 -10.78
N MET A 847 17.00 21.89 -10.11
CA MET A 847 15.78 21.18 -10.51
C MET A 847 15.37 21.53 -11.96
N GLY A 848 15.47 22.81 -12.31
CA GLY A 848 15.15 23.34 -13.64
C GLY A 848 16.29 23.27 -14.66
N ASN A 849 17.34 22.47 -14.43
CA ASN A 849 18.57 22.48 -15.22
C ASN A 849 18.44 21.81 -16.61
N TYR A 850 17.35 22.11 -17.32
CA TYR A 850 16.95 21.49 -18.58
C TYR A 850 17.82 21.93 -19.75
N PRO A 851 17.96 21.09 -20.81
CA PRO A 851 18.76 21.42 -21.99
C PRO A 851 18.14 22.48 -22.91
N TYR A 852 16.96 23.01 -22.55
CA TYR A 852 16.21 24.01 -23.29
C TYR A 852 15.47 24.96 -22.32
N PRO A 853 15.04 26.15 -22.78
CA PRO A 853 14.26 27.05 -21.95
C PRO A 853 12.95 26.42 -21.49
N SER A 854 12.57 26.64 -20.23
CA SER A 854 11.38 26.02 -19.65
C SER A 854 10.74 26.92 -18.59
N SER A 855 9.41 26.91 -18.55
CA SER A 855 8.61 27.63 -17.56
C SER A 855 8.14 26.75 -16.39
N TYR A 856 8.44 25.45 -16.41
CA TYR A 856 7.85 24.49 -15.48
C TYR A 856 8.17 24.80 -14.01
N ILE A 857 9.46 24.95 -13.67
CA ILE A 857 9.89 25.29 -12.29
C ILE A 857 9.43 26.69 -11.87
N MET A 858 9.12 27.55 -12.84
CA MET A 858 8.57 28.88 -12.59
C MET A 858 7.04 28.89 -12.56
N ASN A 859 6.37 27.74 -12.45
CA ASN A 859 4.91 27.58 -12.44
C ASN A 859 4.20 28.28 -13.62
N GLY A 860 4.85 28.33 -14.79
CA GLY A 860 4.31 29.02 -15.97
C GLY A 860 4.41 30.56 -15.96
N VAL A 861 4.92 31.17 -14.88
CA VAL A 861 4.97 32.64 -14.70
C VAL A 861 6.09 33.27 -15.53
N SER A 862 7.25 32.63 -15.58
CA SER A 862 8.40 33.07 -16.37
C SER A 862 9.16 31.89 -16.95
N VAL A 863 10.25 32.13 -17.67
CA VAL A 863 11.01 31.09 -18.37
C VAL A 863 12.46 31.11 -17.88
N LEU A 864 12.95 29.98 -17.38
CA LEU A 864 14.38 29.79 -17.16
C LEU A 864 15.08 29.52 -18.50
N PRO A 865 16.31 30.01 -18.71
CA PRO A 865 17.09 29.71 -19.91
C PRO A 865 17.49 28.23 -19.96
N ALA A 866 18.05 27.77 -21.07
CA ALA A 866 18.67 26.44 -21.12
C ALA A 866 19.88 26.39 -20.18
N TYR A 867 19.99 25.31 -19.41
CA TYR A 867 21.02 25.10 -18.40
C TYR A 867 21.21 26.30 -17.45
N PRO A 868 20.17 26.71 -16.70
CA PRO A 868 20.18 27.90 -15.86
C PRO A 868 21.32 27.93 -14.84
N VAL A 869 21.75 26.79 -14.30
CA VAL A 869 22.92 26.73 -13.39
C VAL A 869 24.20 27.16 -14.10
N ARG A 870 24.39 26.77 -15.38
CA ARG A 870 25.55 27.19 -16.18
C ARG A 870 25.50 28.69 -16.46
N VAL A 871 24.31 29.23 -16.73
CA VAL A 871 24.11 30.68 -16.92
C VAL A 871 24.43 31.44 -15.63
N ALA A 872 23.90 31.00 -14.49
CA ALA A 872 24.21 31.58 -13.18
C ALA A 872 25.71 31.52 -12.87
N CYS A 873 26.35 30.37 -13.12
CA CYS A 873 27.78 30.20 -12.93
C CYS A 873 28.62 31.11 -13.86
N SER A 874 28.14 31.43 -15.05
CA SER A 874 28.82 32.38 -15.96
C SER A 874 28.88 33.81 -15.40
N HIS A 875 27.94 34.20 -14.55
CA HIS A 875 27.95 35.52 -13.90
C HIS A 875 28.96 35.61 -12.76
N ILE A 876 29.31 34.49 -12.13
CA ILE A 876 30.21 34.42 -10.97
C ILE A 876 31.55 33.71 -11.28
N GLN A 877 31.92 33.60 -12.56
CA GLN A 877 33.15 32.92 -12.99
C GLN A 877 34.46 33.71 -12.75
N GLY A 878 34.35 35.00 -12.42
CA GLY A 878 35.49 35.91 -12.26
C GLY A 878 36.41 35.58 -11.07
N THR A 879 37.56 36.23 -11.02
CA THR A 879 38.45 36.22 -9.85
C THR A 879 38.23 37.51 -9.05
N PHE A 880 38.01 37.38 -7.74
CA PHE A 880 37.73 38.50 -6.85
C PHE A 880 38.80 38.61 -5.76
N ASP A 881 39.29 39.80 -5.46
CA ASP A 881 40.29 40.01 -4.41
C ASP A 881 39.72 39.80 -3.00
N ASP A 882 40.54 39.41 -2.03
CA ASP A 882 40.15 39.27 -0.61
C ASP A 882 40.18 40.63 0.11
N THR A 883 39.45 41.60 -0.44
CA THR A 883 39.27 42.96 0.09
C THR A 883 37.79 43.25 0.28
N VAL A 884 37.42 44.33 1.00
CA VAL A 884 36.01 44.71 1.17
C VAL A 884 35.37 45.05 -0.19
N GLU A 885 36.11 45.72 -1.05
CA GLU A 885 35.71 46.02 -2.43
C GLU A 885 35.57 44.74 -3.26
N GLY A 886 36.52 43.79 -3.15
CA GLY A 886 36.43 42.50 -3.83
C GLY A 886 35.29 41.61 -3.32
N GLU A 887 34.95 41.66 -2.03
CA GLU A 887 33.75 41.02 -1.47
C GLU A 887 32.47 41.66 -1.98
N PHE A 888 32.44 42.99 -2.12
CA PHE A 888 31.31 43.70 -2.71
C PHE A 888 31.11 43.31 -4.19
N GLU A 889 32.19 43.26 -4.99
CA GLU A 889 32.15 42.81 -6.39
C GLU A 889 31.73 41.34 -6.53
N LEU A 890 32.23 40.46 -5.65
CA LEU A 890 31.80 39.06 -5.58
C LEU A 890 30.30 38.96 -5.32
N LEU A 891 29.77 39.74 -4.37
CA LEU A 891 28.35 39.71 -4.05
C LEU A 891 27.47 40.33 -5.15
N GLN A 892 27.98 41.31 -5.91
CA GLN A 892 27.31 41.79 -7.12
C GLN A 892 27.25 40.72 -8.22
N ALA A 893 28.32 39.95 -8.40
CA ALA A 893 28.33 38.82 -9.32
C ALA A 893 27.39 37.70 -8.85
N PHE A 894 27.38 37.41 -7.54
CA PHE A 894 26.46 36.48 -6.91
C PHE A 894 24.99 36.90 -7.07
N SER A 895 24.69 38.20 -6.91
CA SER A 895 23.36 38.79 -7.14
C SER A 895 22.85 38.54 -8.57
N LYS A 896 23.74 38.64 -9.56
CA LYS A 896 23.42 38.32 -10.96
C LYS A 896 23.18 36.82 -11.16
N ALA A 897 23.94 35.96 -10.46
CA ALA A 897 23.77 34.52 -10.53
C ALA A 897 22.39 34.08 -10.00
N ILE A 898 21.99 34.52 -8.80
CA ILE A 898 20.64 34.25 -8.27
C ILE A 898 19.54 34.98 -9.05
N GLY A 899 19.88 36.07 -9.74
CA GLY A 899 18.98 36.82 -10.62
C GLY A 899 18.52 36.02 -11.84
N VAL A 900 19.21 34.95 -12.24
CA VAL A 900 18.72 34.04 -13.30
C VAL A 900 17.36 33.43 -12.91
N TYR A 901 17.14 33.18 -11.62
CA TYR A 901 15.86 32.72 -11.08
C TYR A 901 14.95 33.91 -10.72
N TYR A 902 15.38 34.75 -9.78
CA TYR A 902 14.53 35.80 -9.20
C TYR A 902 14.24 37.01 -10.11
N ASN A 903 15.00 37.18 -11.20
CA ASN A 903 14.80 38.22 -12.21
C ASN A 903 14.68 37.65 -13.63
N SER A 904 14.12 36.44 -13.78
CA SER A 904 13.91 35.80 -15.08
C SER A 904 13.03 36.61 -16.05
N THR A 905 12.18 37.50 -15.54
CA THR A 905 11.37 38.45 -16.31
C THR A 905 12.13 39.71 -16.74
N THR A 906 13.32 39.96 -16.18
CA THR A 906 14.19 41.13 -16.41
C THR A 906 13.59 42.49 -16.06
N ASP A 907 12.49 42.53 -15.29
CA ASP A 907 11.75 43.74 -14.92
C ASP A 907 11.88 44.10 -13.43
N LYS A 908 12.55 43.28 -12.60
CA LYS A 908 12.72 43.58 -11.17
C LYS A 908 13.89 44.53 -10.93
N GLU A 909 13.57 45.70 -10.35
CA GLU A 909 14.55 46.71 -9.94
C GLU A 909 15.29 46.32 -8.63
N CYS A 910 14.64 45.55 -7.75
CA CYS A 910 15.20 45.02 -6.51
C CYS A 910 14.53 43.70 -6.08
N TYR A 911 15.17 42.96 -5.17
CA TYR A 911 14.65 41.70 -4.64
C TYR A 911 14.00 41.86 -3.26
N GLN A 912 12.85 41.21 -3.09
CA GLN A 912 12.22 40.97 -1.78
C GLN A 912 12.36 39.48 -1.45
N LEU A 913 12.53 39.15 -0.17
CA LEU A 913 12.61 37.76 0.31
C LEU A 913 11.22 37.13 0.48
N THR A 914 10.34 37.37 -0.48
CA THR A 914 8.99 36.81 -0.52
C THR A 914 8.88 35.85 -1.71
N ALA A 915 7.87 34.98 -1.66
CA ALA A 915 7.58 34.08 -2.77
C ALA A 915 7.35 34.87 -4.07
N PRO A 916 7.71 34.32 -5.24
CA PRO A 916 7.62 35.02 -6.52
C PRO A 916 6.19 35.46 -6.89
N SER A 917 5.17 34.74 -6.43
CA SER A 917 3.75 35.07 -6.61
C SER A 917 2.91 34.78 -5.34
N PRO A 918 1.68 35.34 -5.23
CA PRO A 918 0.73 34.99 -4.17
C PRO A 918 0.29 33.52 -4.18
N GLU A 919 0.26 32.89 -5.36
CA GLU A 919 -0.08 31.47 -5.51
C GLU A 919 1.06 30.59 -4.97
N ASP A 920 2.31 30.93 -5.30
CA ASP A 920 3.48 30.27 -4.71
C ASP A 920 3.51 30.43 -3.19
N ALA A 921 3.13 31.60 -2.67
CA ALA A 921 3.01 31.84 -1.23
C ALA A 921 1.92 30.95 -0.59
N ALA A 922 0.77 30.74 -1.26
CA ALA A 922 -0.28 29.87 -0.76
C ALA A 922 0.14 28.39 -0.81
N ASN A 923 0.73 27.94 -1.92
CA ASN A 923 1.23 26.58 -2.07
C ASN A 923 2.35 26.28 -1.08
N SER A 924 3.22 27.25 -0.78
CA SER A 924 4.25 27.15 0.27
C SER A 924 3.62 26.82 1.62
N ASN A 925 2.56 27.53 2.03
CA ASN A 925 1.88 27.25 3.31
C ASN A 925 1.31 25.82 3.36
N PHE A 926 0.78 25.30 2.25
CA PHE A 926 0.25 23.94 2.19
C PHE A 926 1.36 22.89 2.26
N TRP A 927 2.48 23.12 1.57
CA TRP A 927 3.65 22.26 1.63
C TRP A 927 4.30 22.28 3.01
N ASP A 928 4.43 23.46 3.62
CA ASP A 928 4.98 23.64 4.98
C ASP A 928 4.16 22.86 6.01
N TYR A 929 2.83 22.87 5.86
CA TYR A 929 1.96 22.04 6.70
C TYR A 929 2.20 20.54 6.48
N ILE A 930 2.17 20.06 5.24
CA ILE A 930 2.40 18.62 4.94
C ILE A 930 3.78 18.17 5.42
N TYR A 931 4.80 19.01 5.28
CA TYR A 931 6.15 18.72 5.76
C TYR A 931 6.18 18.49 7.27
N CYS A 932 5.52 19.34 8.05
CA CYS A 932 5.37 19.13 9.49
C CYS A 932 4.47 17.92 9.81
N ALA A 933 3.33 17.80 9.13
CA ALA A 933 2.32 16.80 9.47
C ALA A 933 2.76 15.36 9.14
N GLU A 934 3.39 15.15 7.98
CA GLU A 934 3.66 13.82 7.44
C GLU A 934 5.04 13.70 6.83
N LEU A 935 5.41 14.61 5.93
CA LEU A 935 6.55 14.45 5.03
C LEU A 935 7.83 15.09 5.56
N TYR A 936 8.13 14.88 6.85
CA TYR A 936 9.32 15.43 7.48
C TYR A 936 10.60 14.73 6.99
N GLY A 937 11.22 15.29 5.94
CA GLY A 937 12.44 14.81 5.30
C GLY A 937 13.53 15.88 5.30
N PRO A 938 14.29 16.05 6.39
CA PRO A 938 15.25 17.15 6.51
C PRO A 938 16.43 17.00 5.55
N THR A 939 16.98 18.14 5.15
CA THR A 939 18.24 18.25 4.40
C THR A 939 19.23 19.12 5.18
N THR A 940 20.52 18.95 4.90
CA THR A 940 21.59 19.70 5.57
C THR A 940 22.64 20.19 4.59
N THR A 941 23.45 21.12 5.05
CA THR A 941 24.68 21.55 4.37
C THR A 941 25.86 21.46 5.34
N ASP A 942 27.02 21.07 4.86
CA ASP A 942 28.25 20.95 5.66
C ASP A 942 29.34 21.96 5.24
N GLY A 943 29.18 22.63 4.09
CA GLY A 943 30.15 23.57 3.53
C GLY A 943 31.50 22.95 3.13
N VAL A 944 31.59 21.63 3.11
CA VAL A 944 32.76 20.85 2.72
C VAL A 944 32.49 20.07 1.45
N LYS A 945 31.44 19.23 1.46
CA LYS A 945 30.98 18.43 0.32
C LYS A 945 30.05 19.22 -0.59
N ASP A 946 29.35 20.21 -0.04
CA ASP A 946 28.52 21.14 -0.80
C ASP A 946 29.15 22.55 -0.88
N MET A 947 28.57 23.41 -1.71
CA MET A 947 29.01 24.80 -1.91
C MET A 947 28.38 25.82 -0.95
N PHE A 948 27.59 25.36 0.03
CA PHE A 948 26.83 26.21 0.94
C PHE A 948 27.58 26.43 2.26
N TRP A 949 26.93 27.09 3.22
CA TRP A 949 27.46 27.21 4.59
C TRP A 949 27.13 25.96 5.41
N SER A 950 27.83 25.73 6.52
CA SER A 950 27.48 24.62 7.43
C SER A 950 26.17 24.92 8.17
N ALA A 951 25.12 24.17 7.84
CA ALA A 951 23.82 24.17 8.53
C ALA A 951 23.43 22.72 8.92
N PRO A 952 23.88 22.24 10.10
CA PRO A 952 23.51 20.92 10.58
C PRO A 952 22.04 20.89 11.00
N TRP A 953 21.40 19.74 10.81
CA TRP A 953 20.00 19.50 11.17
C TRP A 953 19.76 19.60 12.68
N ASN A 954 18.65 20.22 13.08
CA ASN A 954 18.23 20.34 14.46
C ASN A 954 16.72 20.10 14.61
N PHE A 955 16.35 18.84 14.88
CA PHE A 955 14.95 18.44 15.06
C PHE A 955 14.20 19.29 16.10
N THR A 956 14.84 19.62 17.22
CA THR A 956 14.18 20.38 18.30
C THR A 956 13.77 21.77 17.81
N LYS A 957 14.62 22.42 17.00
CA LYS A 957 14.31 23.73 16.40
C LYS A 957 13.17 23.59 15.40
N ASP A 958 13.27 22.64 14.48
CA ASP A 958 12.27 22.45 13.42
C ASP A 958 10.90 22.08 13.99
N ASN A 959 10.86 21.17 14.98
CA ASN A 959 9.63 20.78 15.66
C ASN A 959 9.01 21.97 16.42
N ALA A 960 9.83 22.81 17.05
CA ALA A 960 9.34 24.02 17.69
C ALA A 960 8.74 25.01 16.67
N SER A 961 9.31 25.10 15.47
CA SER A 961 8.74 25.90 14.37
C SER A 961 7.41 25.32 13.88
N CYS A 962 7.32 24.00 13.67
CA CYS A 962 6.06 23.32 13.33
C CYS A 962 4.97 23.59 14.37
N TYR A 963 5.30 23.53 15.66
CA TYR A 963 4.35 23.82 16.72
C TYR A 963 3.99 25.32 16.81
N ALA A 964 4.95 26.20 16.57
CA ALA A 964 4.73 27.64 16.57
C ALA A 964 3.75 28.06 15.47
N GLU A 965 3.91 27.51 14.26
CA GLU A 965 3.07 27.84 13.10
C GLU A 965 1.75 27.06 13.11
N TRP A 966 1.82 25.73 13.18
CA TRP A 966 0.70 24.84 12.89
C TRP A 966 0.05 24.19 14.12
N LYS A 967 0.63 24.37 15.32
CA LYS A 967 0.17 23.76 16.58
C LYS A 967 0.18 22.23 16.55
N ILE A 968 1.11 21.65 15.80
CA ILE A 968 1.31 20.20 15.66
C ILE A 968 2.78 19.85 15.88
N ASP A 969 3.03 18.64 16.36
CA ASP A 969 4.38 18.06 16.40
C ASP A 969 4.69 17.34 15.09
N ALA A 970 5.95 17.43 14.66
CA ALA A 970 6.44 16.82 13.44
C ALA A 970 6.52 15.29 13.54
N ARG A 971 5.87 14.58 12.61
CA ARG A 971 5.83 13.10 12.61
C ARG A 971 7.02 12.49 11.85
N ILE A 972 8.18 12.46 12.49
CA ILE A 972 9.47 12.06 11.87
C ILE A 972 9.52 10.65 11.21
N ALA A 973 8.72 9.69 11.70
CA ALA A 973 8.73 8.31 11.22
C ALA A 973 7.44 7.89 10.51
N TRP A 974 6.45 8.78 10.38
CA TRP A 974 5.15 8.41 9.81
C TRP A 974 5.25 7.90 8.37
N PRO A 975 6.03 8.50 7.45
CA PRO A 975 6.14 7.99 6.09
C PRO A 975 6.73 6.59 6.00
N THR A 976 7.65 6.21 6.89
CA THR A 976 8.22 4.85 6.90
C THR A 976 7.31 3.86 7.62
N ILE A 977 6.57 4.28 8.65
CA ILE A 977 5.52 3.45 9.28
C ILE A 977 4.41 3.18 8.27
N HIS A 978 3.95 4.20 7.56
CA HIS A 978 2.84 4.08 6.63
C HIS A 978 3.28 3.46 5.30
N TYR A 979 4.32 3.96 4.63
CA TYR A 979 4.70 3.56 3.27
C TYR A 979 5.92 2.62 3.19
N GLY A 980 6.67 2.42 4.27
CA GLY A 980 7.62 1.30 4.41
C GLY A 980 8.97 1.40 3.73
N GLY A 981 9.26 2.49 3.00
CA GLY A 981 10.56 2.75 2.39
C GLY A 981 11.12 1.56 1.59
N ARG A 982 12.42 1.27 1.73
CA ARG A 982 13.09 0.17 0.98
C ARG A 982 12.49 -1.20 1.23
N ARG A 983 11.88 -1.42 2.40
CA ARG A 983 11.34 -2.73 2.77
C ARG A 983 10.09 -3.07 1.97
N PHE A 984 9.24 -2.08 1.73
CA PHE A 984 8.04 -2.28 0.90
C PHE A 984 8.42 -2.49 -0.57
N LEU A 985 9.40 -1.75 -1.10
CA LEU A 985 9.86 -1.89 -2.50
C LEU A 985 10.25 -3.32 -2.91
N LYS A 986 10.56 -4.20 -1.95
CA LYS A 986 10.87 -5.62 -2.20
C LYS A 986 9.67 -6.48 -2.56
N VAL A 987 8.48 -6.09 -2.12
CA VAL A 987 7.22 -6.80 -2.42
C VAL A 987 6.31 -6.01 -3.35
N ALA A 988 6.62 -4.72 -3.57
CA ALA A 988 5.95 -3.90 -4.58
C ALA A 988 6.16 -4.45 -5.99
N SER A 989 5.30 -4.03 -6.92
CA SER A 989 5.37 -4.41 -8.32
C SER A 989 4.88 -3.29 -9.23
N ASN A 990 5.34 -3.30 -10.47
CA ASN A 990 4.92 -2.41 -11.56
C ASN A 990 5.16 -0.93 -11.27
N ILE A 991 6.37 -0.57 -10.85
CA ILE A 991 6.79 0.82 -10.66
C ILE A 991 8.11 1.05 -11.40
N VAL A 992 8.16 2.11 -12.21
CA VAL A 992 9.40 2.62 -12.80
C VAL A 992 9.75 3.91 -12.08
N PHE A 993 10.93 3.95 -11.47
CA PHE A 993 11.50 5.14 -10.83
C PHE A 993 12.56 5.75 -11.72
N SER A 994 12.23 6.79 -12.47
CA SER A 994 13.17 7.56 -13.27
C SER A 994 13.81 8.67 -12.43
N ASN A 995 15.13 8.86 -12.53
CA ASN A 995 15.85 9.91 -11.81
C ASN A 995 16.94 10.52 -12.70
N GLY A 996 16.95 11.86 -12.77
CA GLY A 996 18.03 12.63 -13.37
C GLY A 996 19.22 12.78 -12.44
N ASN A 997 20.45 12.84 -12.97
CA ASN A 997 21.64 13.05 -12.14
C ASN A 997 21.94 14.54 -11.84
N TYR A 998 21.26 15.47 -12.49
CA TYR A 998 21.27 16.89 -12.13
C TYR A 998 20.17 17.25 -11.11
N ASP A 999 19.24 16.33 -10.87
CA ASP A 999 18.11 16.55 -9.97
C ASP A 999 18.51 16.33 -8.50
N PRO A 1000 18.44 17.36 -7.64
CA PRO A 1000 18.72 17.21 -6.21
C PRO A 1000 17.83 16.17 -5.50
N CYS A 1001 16.59 15.99 -5.94
CA CYS A 1001 15.67 14.98 -5.41
C CYS A 1001 16.16 13.54 -5.64
N SER A 1002 17.04 13.31 -6.62
CA SER A 1002 17.62 12.00 -6.90
C SER A 1002 18.44 11.44 -5.74
N ALA A 1003 18.97 12.31 -4.86
CA ALA A 1003 19.74 11.92 -3.68
C ALA A 1003 18.96 10.98 -2.75
N THR A 1004 17.62 11.09 -2.75
CA THR A 1004 16.70 10.27 -1.97
C THR A 1004 15.69 9.53 -2.85
N GLY A 1005 15.97 9.44 -4.15
CA GLY A 1005 15.21 8.64 -5.10
C GLY A 1005 15.58 7.15 -5.08
N VAL A 1006 14.81 6.35 -5.80
CA VAL A 1006 15.09 4.92 -6.01
C VAL A 1006 16.07 4.75 -7.16
N LEU A 1007 17.35 4.60 -6.81
CA LEU A 1007 18.47 4.54 -7.78
C LEU A 1007 18.93 3.13 -8.16
N LYS A 1008 18.09 2.11 -7.95
CA LYS A 1008 18.39 0.72 -8.37
C LYS A 1008 17.12 -0.09 -8.54
N ASN A 1009 17.23 -1.19 -9.29
CA ASN A 1009 16.15 -2.17 -9.40
C ASN A 1009 15.97 -2.92 -8.07
N TYR A 1010 14.72 -3.16 -7.68
CA TYR A 1010 14.35 -4.04 -6.57
C TYR A 1010 13.79 -5.37 -7.05
N SER A 1011 13.21 -5.40 -8.26
CA SER A 1011 12.75 -6.59 -8.99
C SER A 1011 12.68 -6.28 -10.49
N ASP A 1012 12.30 -7.26 -11.33
CA ASP A 1012 12.01 -7.03 -12.76
C ASP A 1012 10.73 -6.21 -13.02
N SER A 1013 10.07 -5.78 -11.94
CA SER A 1013 8.85 -4.97 -11.96
C SER A 1013 8.95 -3.69 -11.14
N VAL A 1014 10.01 -3.53 -10.33
CA VAL A 1014 10.34 -2.30 -9.61
C VAL A 1014 11.72 -1.86 -10.09
N VAL A 1015 11.71 -1.00 -11.11
CA VAL A 1015 12.86 -0.68 -11.95
C VAL A 1015 13.29 0.76 -11.72
N ALA A 1016 14.60 0.99 -11.60
CA ALA A 1016 15.18 2.32 -11.59
C ALA A 1016 15.75 2.65 -12.97
N VAL A 1017 15.49 3.88 -13.43
CA VAL A 1017 15.97 4.41 -14.69
C VAL A 1017 16.78 5.67 -14.40
N HIS A 1018 18.02 5.71 -14.89
CA HIS A 1018 18.93 6.84 -14.67
C HIS A 1018 19.04 7.68 -15.95
N ILE A 1019 18.87 8.99 -15.81
CA ILE A 1019 18.91 9.94 -16.92
C ILE A 1019 20.14 10.83 -16.73
N GLU A 1020 21.24 10.46 -17.40
CA GLU A 1020 22.45 11.27 -17.41
C GLU A 1020 22.20 12.59 -18.18
N GLY A 1021 22.53 13.71 -17.54
CA GLY A 1021 22.19 15.06 -18.00
C GLY A 1021 20.72 15.44 -17.77
N GLY A 1022 19.95 14.59 -17.09
CA GLY A 1022 18.55 14.88 -16.74
C GLY A 1022 18.46 15.68 -15.46
N ALA A 1023 17.68 16.76 -15.49
CA ALA A 1023 17.22 17.49 -14.31
C ALA A 1023 15.91 16.87 -13.78
N HIS A 1024 15.13 17.63 -13.02
CA HIS A 1024 13.94 17.13 -12.32
C HIS A 1024 12.88 16.58 -13.29
N HIS A 1025 12.57 15.28 -13.21
CA HIS A 1025 11.61 14.51 -14.03
C HIS A 1025 11.54 14.89 -15.53
N LEU A 1026 12.70 15.08 -16.17
CA LEU A 1026 12.79 15.48 -17.59
C LEU A 1026 12.12 14.46 -18.54
N ASP A 1027 12.02 13.20 -18.13
CA ASP A 1027 11.32 12.11 -18.82
C ASP A 1027 9.83 12.39 -19.05
N LEU A 1028 9.16 13.08 -18.13
CA LEU A 1028 7.75 13.42 -18.27
C LEU A 1028 7.48 14.55 -19.27
N MET A 1029 8.48 15.39 -19.55
CA MET A 1029 8.33 16.56 -20.41
C MET A 1029 8.06 16.17 -21.88
N PHE A 1030 7.52 17.10 -22.67
CA PHE A 1030 7.42 16.92 -24.13
C PHE A 1030 8.78 16.67 -24.77
N SER A 1031 8.78 15.86 -25.82
CA SER A 1031 9.96 15.57 -26.60
C SER A 1031 10.51 16.84 -27.27
N ASN A 1032 11.81 17.04 -27.14
CA ASN A 1032 12.52 18.19 -27.69
C ASN A 1032 13.68 17.72 -28.59
N PRO A 1033 13.99 18.42 -29.70
CA PRO A 1033 15.18 18.10 -30.50
C PRO A 1033 16.50 18.10 -29.73
N LEU A 1034 16.58 18.85 -28.63
CA LEU A 1034 17.74 18.93 -27.74
C LEU A 1034 17.76 17.84 -26.65
N ASP A 1035 16.79 16.92 -26.66
CA ASP A 1035 16.75 15.81 -25.70
C ASP A 1035 18.00 14.93 -25.81
N PRO A 1036 18.71 14.69 -24.70
CA PRO A 1036 19.91 13.87 -24.69
C PRO A 1036 19.56 12.39 -24.89
N GLU A 1037 20.50 11.61 -25.44
CA GLU A 1037 20.27 10.19 -25.75
C GLU A 1037 19.89 9.33 -24.52
N PRO A 1038 20.46 9.53 -23.31
CA PRO A 1038 20.00 8.86 -22.09
C PRO A 1038 18.51 9.05 -21.80
N LEU A 1039 17.95 10.24 -22.05
CA LEU A 1039 16.54 10.55 -21.87
C LEU A 1039 15.65 9.77 -22.85
N LYS A 1040 16.05 9.69 -24.11
CA LYS A 1040 15.31 8.91 -25.12
C LYS A 1040 15.26 7.43 -24.77
N ASN A 1041 16.36 6.90 -24.25
CA ASN A 1041 16.45 5.51 -23.78
C ASN A 1041 15.60 5.26 -22.51
N ALA A 1042 15.52 6.26 -21.62
CA ALA A 1042 14.65 6.23 -20.45
C ALA A 1042 13.17 6.13 -20.86
N ARG A 1043 12.70 7.05 -21.71
CA ARG A 1043 11.32 7.04 -22.25
C ARG A 1043 10.99 5.72 -22.96
N ALA A 1044 11.91 5.21 -23.78
CA ALA A 1044 11.72 3.91 -24.43
C ALA A 1044 11.58 2.74 -23.42
N THR A 1045 12.25 2.83 -22.27
CA THR A 1045 12.12 1.84 -21.19
C THR A 1045 10.79 1.97 -20.46
N GLU A 1046 10.38 3.19 -20.12
CA GLU A 1046 9.07 3.50 -19.52
C GLU A 1046 7.94 2.97 -20.40
N ILE A 1047 7.95 3.31 -21.70
CA ILE A 1047 6.93 2.86 -22.68
C ILE A 1047 6.84 1.34 -22.78
N ARG A 1048 7.99 0.62 -22.75
CA ARG A 1048 7.97 -0.86 -22.72
C ARG A 1048 7.30 -1.41 -21.47
N HIS A 1049 7.52 -0.79 -20.32
CA HIS A 1049 6.86 -1.19 -19.08
C HIS A 1049 5.35 -0.90 -19.12
N MET A 1050 4.94 0.26 -19.65
CA MET A 1050 3.53 0.59 -19.87
C MET A 1050 2.83 -0.47 -20.73
N HIS A 1051 3.43 -0.88 -21.86
CA HIS A 1051 2.91 -1.97 -22.69
C HIS A 1051 2.82 -3.31 -21.95
N LYS A 1052 3.85 -3.64 -21.16
CA LYS A 1052 3.89 -4.87 -20.35
C LYS A 1052 2.71 -4.91 -19.37
N TRP A 1053 2.40 -3.81 -18.70
CA TRP A 1053 1.30 -3.74 -17.72
C TRP A 1053 -0.06 -3.85 -18.39
N ALA A 1054 -0.30 -3.09 -19.47
CA ALA A 1054 -1.55 -3.16 -20.23
C ALA A 1054 -1.80 -4.59 -20.76
N LYS A 1055 -0.77 -5.23 -21.32
CA LYS A 1055 -0.85 -6.62 -21.80
C LYS A 1055 -1.16 -7.61 -20.68
N ALA A 1056 -0.50 -7.47 -19.52
CA ALA A 1056 -0.73 -8.35 -18.38
C ALA A 1056 -2.17 -8.25 -17.86
N PHE A 1057 -2.72 -7.03 -17.80
CA PHE A 1057 -4.12 -6.81 -17.42
C PHE A 1057 -5.08 -7.53 -18.36
N TYR A 1058 -4.94 -7.33 -19.69
CA TYR A 1058 -5.86 -7.96 -20.65
C TYR A 1058 -5.70 -9.48 -20.71
N ALA A 1059 -4.48 -10.00 -20.56
CA ALA A 1059 -4.27 -11.44 -20.45
C ALA A 1059 -5.01 -12.04 -19.24
N HIS A 1060 -5.02 -11.34 -18.10
CA HIS A 1060 -5.80 -11.75 -16.93
C HIS A 1060 -7.31 -11.70 -17.20
N LYS A 1061 -7.81 -10.64 -17.86
CA LYS A 1061 -9.23 -10.53 -18.21
C LYS A 1061 -9.71 -11.70 -19.09
N MET A 1062 -8.89 -12.13 -20.05
CA MET A 1062 -9.20 -13.28 -20.89
C MET A 1062 -9.34 -14.60 -20.10
N LEU A 1063 -8.67 -14.75 -18.96
CA LEU A 1063 -8.78 -15.94 -18.11
C LEU A 1063 -10.07 -15.97 -17.29
N LEU A 1064 -10.63 -14.81 -16.96
CA LEU A 1064 -11.85 -14.70 -16.15
C LEU A 1064 -13.12 -14.93 -16.97
N ASP A 1065 -13.12 -14.53 -18.24
CA ASP A 1065 -14.30 -14.60 -19.10
C ASP A 1065 -13.89 -14.96 -20.54
N PRO A 1066 -13.66 -16.26 -20.82
CA PRO A 1066 -13.23 -16.72 -22.14
C PRO A 1066 -14.29 -16.54 -23.23
N GLU A 1067 -15.57 -16.41 -22.86
CA GLU A 1067 -16.73 -16.34 -23.79
C GLU A 1067 -17.09 -14.92 -24.24
N ARG A 1068 -16.49 -13.89 -23.65
CA ARG A 1068 -16.79 -12.46 -23.93
C ARG A 1068 -15.98 -11.86 -25.10
N LEU A 1069 -15.18 -12.68 -25.79
CA LEU A 1069 -14.53 -12.41 -27.07
C LEU A 1069 -15.30 -13.07 -28.21
#